data_AF-A0A2Z2KGB8-F1
#
_entry.id   AF-A0A2Z2KGB8-F1
#
_cell.length_a   1.000
_cell.length_b   1.000
_cell.length_c   1.000
_cell.angle_alpha   90.00
_cell.angle_beta   90.00
_cell.angle_gamma   90.00
#
_symmetry.space_group_name_H-M   'P 1'
#
loop_
_entity.id
_entity.type
_entity.pdbx_description
1 polymer ?
#
loop_
_entity_poly.entity_id
_entity_poly.type
_entity_poly.pdbx_seq_one_letter_code
_entity_poly.pdbx_strand_id
1 'polypeptide(L)'
;MDMKKHILLWNQASVEVIDIRLITLVPGEPAVPYRLPASAYLYATRGQAKVMLDHTLHVFSASWIIHGGKGDVLEFMPGQEVLEYYLILYRARLTLSARKELLAAMERDNPLQMPYGFRPENPVSLYVHAEAMLNSWQLQTPLRRLQVKGLFYQWGYELLHQLQKQSTTQKDQPDLLEQALTYMQQHYHRNFTLQQLADAVSSSPRTLSRLYKSRLQTSPAQYLIRIRMEKAHQLLLNTDAGLEDIAQRLGYPDAYSFGRTFKKYYGLSPIRYKKQQARHSHWPDMPFPVTQSDIVDRSLLRYIDYDNHYQYNQKGELPMYRNTKPSLLLILMLCCTLLLSACAPGAANSANSTPTPAAATSPAPSAPANSADVVTSEAETRTIATVKGDIVVPAQPQRVVVLYLLGDVLALGIKPIGVSDVSEGAAFENELKDVQKLGSWFEASPEAILALDPDLIIVPSEETYEALHLIAPTVLVPYEKMTAEERVSFIGQVVGKEDQAQTLFDNFNTKVEDAKQKLQAAGILDKTVSIMEGGKDRSMAVVSSKQFGRGSQVIYEYLGMKAPKIVQDKIDISTGADGESVSFEVLADYSGDYIFRSSYDGMADLTSDPLWNSLPAVQQGHLIEIDFGLAYYSDIFSMDAQLDYIVKELLATVE
;
A
#
# COMPACT_ATOMS: atom_id res chain seq x y z
N MET A 1 -27.60 8.66 11.87
CA MET A 1 -27.78 8.03 10.54
C MET A 1 -27.13 6.65 10.57
N ASP A 2 -27.85 5.58 10.24
CA ASP A 2 -27.26 4.23 10.13
C ASP A 2 -26.44 4.13 8.83
N MET A 3 -25.11 4.22 8.96
CA MET A 3 -24.20 4.32 7.82
C MET A 3 -24.20 3.07 6.94
N LYS A 4 -24.29 1.88 7.55
CA LYS A 4 -24.28 0.60 6.81
C LYS A 4 -25.51 0.49 5.91
N LYS A 5 -26.69 0.85 6.43
CA LYS A 5 -27.93 0.89 5.63
C LYS A 5 -27.89 1.95 4.54
N HIS A 6 -27.35 3.14 4.84
CA HIS A 6 -27.21 4.21 3.87
C HIS A 6 -26.37 3.77 2.65
N ILE A 7 -25.19 3.16 2.89
CA ILE A 7 -24.31 2.64 1.84
C ILE A 7 -24.98 1.52 1.03
N LEU A 8 -25.65 0.58 1.70
CA LEU A 8 -26.33 -0.53 1.01
C LEU A 8 -27.40 -0.05 0.02
N LEU A 9 -28.12 1.02 0.38
CA LEU A 9 -29.13 1.63 -0.49
C LEU A 9 -28.50 2.35 -1.68
N TRP A 10 -27.41 3.08 -1.49
CA TRP A 10 -26.67 3.71 -2.61
C TRP A 10 -26.16 2.69 -3.62
N ASN A 11 -25.71 1.51 -3.17
CA ASN A 11 -25.27 0.44 -4.06
C ASN A 11 -26.40 -0.14 -4.94
N GLN A 12 -27.66 0.03 -4.55
CA GLN A 12 -28.85 -0.48 -5.27
C GLN A 12 -29.66 0.64 -5.94
N ALA A 13 -29.28 1.90 -5.72
CA ALA A 13 -29.98 3.06 -6.25
C ALA A 13 -29.51 3.39 -7.68
N SER A 14 -30.47 3.52 -8.59
CA SER A 14 -30.27 4.20 -9.87
C SER A 14 -30.51 5.68 -9.69
N VAL A 15 -29.50 6.49 -10.02
CA VAL A 15 -29.57 7.95 -9.89
C VAL A 15 -29.72 8.66 -11.24
N GLU A 16 -30.59 9.66 -11.22
CA GLU A 16 -30.81 10.66 -12.26
C GLU A 16 -30.45 12.04 -11.71
N VAL A 17 -29.43 12.69 -12.26
CA VAL A 17 -29.08 14.08 -11.93
C VAL A 17 -30.00 15.01 -12.71
N ILE A 18 -30.73 15.86 -12.00
CA ILE A 18 -31.77 16.73 -12.54
C ILE A 18 -31.22 18.10 -12.89
N ASP A 19 -30.39 18.68 -12.00
CA ASP A 19 -29.82 20.00 -12.22
C ASP A 19 -28.57 20.25 -11.36
N ILE A 20 -27.67 21.09 -11.86
CA ILE A 20 -26.45 21.51 -11.15
C ILE A 20 -26.25 23.01 -11.39
N ARG A 21 -26.13 23.77 -10.30
CA ARG A 21 -25.96 25.23 -10.33
C ARG A 21 -24.86 25.67 -9.38
N LEU A 22 -24.18 26.77 -9.72
CA LEU A 22 -23.41 27.58 -8.77
C LEU A 22 -24.25 28.80 -8.45
N ILE A 23 -24.52 29.04 -7.17
CA ILE A 23 -25.37 30.12 -6.69
C ILE A 23 -24.54 31.03 -5.79
N THR A 24 -24.66 32.34 -6.00
CA THR A 24 -24.07 33.37 -5.16
C THR A 24 -25.18 34.15 -4.47
N LEU A 25 -25.16 34.19 -3.14
CA LEU A 25 -26.07 34.98 -2.32
C LEU A 25 -25.33 36.21 -1.81
N VAL A 26 -25.85 37.38 -2.14
CA VAL A 26 -25.28 38.67 -1.74
C VAL A 26 -26.00 39.20 -0.50
N PRO A 27 -25.28 39.76 0.49
CA PRO A 27 -25.88 40.41 1.66
C PRO A 27 -26.94 41.45 1.27
N GLY A 28 -28.10 41.40 1.91
CA GLY A 28 -29.19 42.35 1.71
C GLY A 28 -30.23 41.97 0.66
N GLU A 29 -30.01 40.93 -0.13
CA GLU A 29 -31.06 40.35 -0.98
C GLU A 29 -31.98 39.43 -0.16
N PRO A 30 -33.31 39.59 -0.23
CA PRO A 30 -34.21 38.69 0.46
C PRO A 30 -34.15 37.30 -0.18
N ALA A 31 -33.65 36.31 0.56
CA ALA A 31 -33.67 34.93 0.10
C ALA A 31 -35.11 34.40 0.16
N VAL A 32 -35.67 34.11 -1.01
CA VAL A 32 -37.01 33.50 -1.10
C VAL A 32 -36.91 32.04 -0.65
N PRO A 33 -37.81 31.57 0.24
CA PRO A 33 -37.86 30.16 0.60
C PRO A 33 -37.98 29.28 -0.64
N TYR A 34 -37.05 28.36 -0.81
CA TYR A 34 -36.96 27.49 -1.98
C TYR A 34 -37.37 26.07 -1.60
N ARG A 35 -38.50 25.62 -2.13
CA ARG A 35 -38.97 24.24 -1.93
C ARG A 35 -38.25 23.30 -2.89
N LEU A 36 -37.51 22.33 -2.35
CA LEU A 36 -36.69 21.42 -3.14
C LEU A 36 -37.58 20.53 -4.04
N PRO A 37 -37.46 20.60 -5.38
CA PRO A 37 -38.28 19.81 -6.31
C PRO A 37 -37.87 18.32 -6.36
N ALA A 38 -36.67 18.01 -5.87
CA ALA A 38 -36.08 16.69 -5.73
C ALA A 38 -35.03 16.72 -4.60
N SER A 39 -34.43 15.58 -4.26
CA SER A 39 -33.32 15.56 -3.29
C SER A 39 -32.19 16.46 -3.78
N ALA A 40 -31.54 17.16 -2.86
CA ALA A 40 -30.52 18.13 -3.17
C ALA A 40 -29.32 18.02 -2.25
N TYR A 41 -28.14 18.21 -2.83
CA TYR A 41 -26.93 18.54 -2.08
C TYR A 41 -26.58 20.01 -2.29
N LEU A 42 -26.27 20.68 -1.19
CA LEU A 42 -25.72 22.03 -1.15
C LEU A 42 -24.28 21.95 -0.66
N TYR A 43 -23.34 22.47 -1.44
CA TYR A 43 -21.92 22.50 -1.07
C TYR A 43 -21.38 23.93 -1.10
N ALA A 44 -21.07 24.49 0.07
CA ALA A 44 -20.57 25.86 0.21
C ALA A 44 -19.08 25.94 -0.16
N THR A 45 -18.74 26.85 -1.08
CA THR A 45 -17.35 27.12 -1.48
C THR A 45 -16.76 28.29 -0.71
N ARG A 46 -17.54 29.34 -0.45
CA ARG A 46 -17.06 30.61 0.12
C ARG A 46 -18.13 31.27 0.98
N GLY A 47 -17.69 31.95 2.06
CA GLY A 47 -18.55 32.72 2.95
C GLY A 47 -19.34 31.86 3.95
N GLN A 48 -20.28 32.51 4.63
CA GLN A 48 -21.10 31.89 5.66
C GLN A 48 -22.52 32.48 5.69
N ALA A 49 -23.50 31.61 5.86
CA ALA A 49 -24.88 31.98 6.16
C ALA A 49 -25.49 31.02 7.18
N LYS A 50 -26.58 31.44 7.82
CA LYS A 50 -27.46 30.51 8.55
C LYS A 50 -28.55 30.06 7.59
N VAL A 51 -28.73 28.75 7.45
CA VAL A 51 -29.78 28.17 6.61
C VAL A 51 -30.73 27.35 7.47
N MET A 52 -32.02 27.54 7.24
CA MET A 52 -33.07 26.67 7.75
C MET A 52 -33.38 25.65 6.67
N LEU A 53 -33.27 24.37 7.00
CA LEU A 53 -33.71 23.27 6.14
C LEU A 53 -34.72 22.43 6.91
N ASP A 54 -35.99 22.47 6.48
CA ASP A 54 -37.11 21.74 7.11
C ASP A 54 -37.11 21.82 8.65
N HIS A 55 -37.13 23.05 9.18
CA HIS A 55 -37.09 23.39 10.61
C HIS A 55 -35.78 23.12 11.36
N THR A 56 -34.74 22.63 10.68
CA THR A 56 -33.40 22.47 11.26
C THR A 56 -32.50 23.63 10.87
N LEU A 57 -31.96 24.32 11.88
CA LEU A 57 -31.02 25.43 11.67
C LEU A 57 -29.60 24.89 11.49
N HIS A 58 -28.97 25.20 10.36
CA HIS A 58 -27.57 24.88 10.08
C HIS A 58 -26.73 26.14 9.94
N VAL A 59 -25.50 26.10 10.45
CA VAL A 59 -24.48 27.11 10.18
C VAL A 59 -23.72 26.69 8.92
N PHE A 60 -24.16 27.20 7.78
CA PHE A 60 -23.64 26.83 6.47
C PHE A 60 -22.49 27.75 6.08
N SER A 61 -21.26 27.26 6.26
CA SER A 61 -20.01 27.98 6.00
C SER A 61 -19.18 27.30 4.94
N ALA A 62 -18.15 27.96 4.40
CA ALA A 62 -17.24 27.36 3.42
C ALA A 62 -16.80 25.94 3.82
N SER A 63 -16.79 25.03 2.84
CA SER A 63 -16.56 23.60 3.03
C SER A 63 -17.65 22.82 3.77
N TRP A 64 -18.84 23.39 4.04
CA TRP A 64 -19.98 22.59 4.51
C TRP A 64 -20.76 21.94 3.37
N ILE A 65 -21.29 20.75 3.65
CA ILE A 65 -22.31 20.09 2.84
C ILE A 65 -23.59 19.95 3.64
N ILE A 66 -24.72 20.24 2.99
CA ILE A 66 -26.05 19.95 3.50
C ILE A 66 -26.79 19.12 2.45
N HIS A 67 -27.49 18.09 2.88
CA HIS A 67 -28.41 17.31 2.07
C HIS A 67 -29.85 17.60 2.52
N GLY A 68 -30.77 17.71 1.57
CA GLY A 68 -32.21 17.83 1.80
C GLY A 68 -33.00 16.92 0.87
N GLY A 69 -34.12 16.41 1.37
CA GLY A 69 -35.06 15.60 0.62
C GLY A 69 -35.95 16.41 -0.31
N LYS A 70 -36.68 15.69 -1.16
CA LYS A 70 -37.73 16.27 -2.00
C LYS A 70 -38.84 16.82 -1.12
N GLY A 71 -39.12 18.11 -1.25
CA GLY A 71 -40.21 18.80 -0.56
C GLY A 71 -39.77 19.61 0.64
N ASP A 72 -38.54 19.42 1.12
CA ASP A 72 -37.92 20.23 2.16
C ASP A 72 -37.85 21.69 1.70
N VAL A 73 -38.00 22.61 2.65
CA VAL A 73 -37.94 24.05 2.40
C VAL A 73 -36.58 24.57 2.85
N LEU A 74 -35.85 25.16 1.90
CA LEU A 74 -34.56 25.80 2.09
C LEU A 74 -34.76 27.32 2.24
N GLU A 75 -34.41 27.88 3.39
CA GLU A 75 -34.52 29.32 3.67
C GLU A 75 -33.20 29.87 4.21
N PHE A 76 -32.63 30.87 3.53
CA PHE A 76 -31.41 31.54 4.01
C PHE A 76 -31.78 32.74 4.88
N MET A 77 -31.19 32.81 6.07
CA MET A 77 -31.32 33.98 6.92
C MET A 77 -30.43 35.13 6.42
N PRO A 78 -30.85 36.39 6.55
CA PRO A 78 -30.03 37.54 6.17
C PRO A 78 -28.65 37.52 6.85
N GLY A 79 -27.59 37.56 6.05
CA GLY A 79 -26.19 37.55 6.49
C GLY A 79 -25.42 38.80 6.07
N GLN A 80 -24.21 38.96 6.60
CA GLN A 80 -23.30 40.07 6.26
C GLN A 80 -22.21 39.68 5.24
N GLU A 81 -22.07 38.39 4.94
CA GLU A 81 -21.05 37.86 4.02
C GLU A 81 -21.68 37.31 2.73
N VAL A 82 -20.94 37.39 1.63
CA VAL A 82 -21.32 36.75 0.36
C VAL A 82 -21.14 35.25 0.51
N LEU A 83 -22.20 34.47 0.27
CA LEU A 83 -22.15 33.02 0.28
C LEU A 83 -22.19 32.49 -1.15
N GLU A 84 -21.25 31.62 -1.50
CA GLU A 84 -21.26 30.90 -2.78
C GLU A 84 -21.36 29.39 -2.51
N TYR A 85 -22.25 28.70 -3.23
CA TYR A 85 -22.46 27.27 -3.07
C TYR A 85 -22.94 26.59 -4.35
N TYR A 86 -22.61 25.31 -4.50
CA TYR A 86 -23.19 24.43 -5.51
C TYR A 86 -24.52 23.87 -5.03
N LEU A 87 -25.53 23.88 -5.89
CA LEU A 87 -26.80 23.16 -5.71
C LEU A 87 -26.86 22.01 -6.72
N ILE A 88 -26.90 20.77 -6.24
CA ILE A 88 -26.95 19.54 -7.05
C ILE A 88 -28.27 18.82 -6.76
N LEU A 89 -29.20 18.87 -7.71
CA LEU A 89 -30.51 18.21 -7.63
C LEU A 89 -30.45 16.83 -8.28
N TYR A 90 -30.98 15.82 -7.60
CA TYR A 90 -31.00 14.46 -8.10
C TYR A 90 -32.25 13.69 -7.66
N ARG A 91 -32.53 12.60 -8.38
CA ARG A 91 -33.54 11.61 -8.03
C ARG A 91 -32.89 10.25 -7.97
N ALA A 92 -33.07 9.56 -6.86
CA ALA A 92 -32.67 8.17 -6.69
C ALA A 92 -33.90 7.26 -6.67
N ARG A 93 -33.80 6.10 -7.33
CA ARG A 93 -34.82 5.03 -7.31
C ARG A 93 -34.12 3.69 -7.15
N LEU A 94 -34.66 2.79 -6.34
CA LEU A 94 -34.15 1.42 -6.30
C LEU A 94 -34.44 0.70 -7.62
N THR A 95 -33.52 -0.17 -8.01
CA THR A 95 -33.73 -1.11 -9.11
C THR A 95 -34.69 -2.22 -8.68
N LEU A 96 -35.36 -2.85 -9.66
CA LEU A 96 -36.30 -3.94 -9.43
C LEU A 96 -35.65 -5.18 -8.80
N SER A 97 -34.32 -5.30 -8.83
CA SER A 97 -33.54 -6.37 -8.23
C SER A 97 -33.26 -6.18 -6.73
N ALA A 98 -33.67 -5.06 -6.13
CA ALA A 98 -33.44 -4.80 -4.72
C ALA A 98 -34.21 -5.80 -3.84
N ARG A 99 -33.56 -6.32 -2.80
CA ARG A 99 -34.17 -7.28 -1.85
C ARG A 99 -35.40 -6.64 -1.18
N LYS A 100 -36.44 -7.44 -0.89
CA LYS A 100 -37.68 -6.97 -0.21
C LYS A 100 -37.41 -6.21 1.10
N GLU A 101 -36.38 -6.62 1.84
CA GLU A 101 -35.93 -5.97 3.07
C GLU A 101 -35.45 -4.53 2.84
N LEU A 102 -34.81 -4.24 1.70
CA LEU A 102 -34.34 -2.90 1.34
C LEU A 102 -35.49 -1.98 0.92
N LEU A 103 -36.48 -2.54 0.21
CA LEU A 103 -37.71 -1.83 -0.14
C LEU A 103 -38.47 -1.44 1.14
N ALA A 104 -38.62 -2.39 2.08
CA ALA A 104 -39.24 -2.13 3.38
C ALA A 104 -38.45 -1.14 4.25
N ALA A 105 -37.11 -1.16 4.18
CA ALA A 105 -36.26 -0.19 4.85
C ALA A 105 -36.49 1.22 4.29
N MET A 106 -36.57 1.37 2.97
CA MET A 106 -36.85 2.65 2.32
C MET A 106 -38.24 3.20 2.60
N GLU A 107 -39.24 2.35 2.84
CA GLU A 107 -40.60 2.80 3.19
C GLU A 107 -40.67 3.36 4.62
N ARG A 108 -39.80 2.90 5.53
CA ARG A 108 -39.79 3.34 6.94
C ARG A 108 -38.86 4.52 7.20
N ASP A 109 -37.66 4.48 6.64
CA ASP A 109 -36.61 5.47 6.84
C ASP A 109 -35.78 5.55 5.56
N ASN A 110 -36.05 6.56 4.72
CA ASN A 110 -35.38 6.71 3.42
C ASN A 110 -34.17 7.63 3.56
N PRO A 111 -32.94 7.10 3.69
CA PRO A 111 -31.77 7.92 3.95
C PRO A 111 -31.40 8.80 2.74
N LEU A 112 -31.93 8.49 1.55
CA LEU A 112 -31.78 9.29 0.32
C LEU A 112 -32.71 10.53 0.32
N GLN A 113 -33.58 10.67 1.31
CA GLN A 113 -34.46 11.82 1.53
C GLN A 113 -34.19 12.49 2.89
N MET A 114 -33.36 11.90 3.76
CA MET A 114 -33.11 12.41 5.10
C MET A 114 -32.28 13.71 5.04
N PRO A 115 -32.70 14.79 5.72
CA PRO A 115 -31.89 15.99 5.81
C PRO A 115 -30.70 15.76 6.77
N TYR A 116 -29.52 16.21 6.37
CA TYR A 116 -28.33 16.20 7.23
C TYR A 116 -27.31 17.23 6.77
N GLY A 117 -26.39 17.60 7.65
CA GLY A 117 -25.30 18.50 7.32
C GLY A 117 -24.01 18.09 8.01
N PHE A 118 -22.88 18.22 7.32
CA PHE A 118 -21.57 17.90 7.86
C PHE A 118 -20.49 18.73 7.16
N ARG A 119 -19.33 18.82 7.82
CA ARG A 119 -18.13 19.44 7.25
C ARG A 119 -17.18 18.31 6.85
N PRO A 120 -16.95 18.03 5.56
CA PRO A 120 -16.05 16.96 5.13
C PRO A 120 -14.61 17.19 5.63
N GLU A 121 -13.87 16.12 5.90
CA GLU A 121 -12.44 16.18 6.28
C GLU A 121 -11.57 16.65 5.12
N ASN A 122 -11.91 16.21 3.91
CA ASN A 122 -11.28 16.62 2.66
C ASN A 122 -12.32 17.27 1.74
N PRO A 123 -12.69 18.54 1.97
CA PRO A 123 -13.70 19.22 1.16
C PRO A 123 -13.29 19.39 -0.31
N VAL A 124 -11.98 19.33 -0.58
CA VAL A 124 -11.43 19.64 -1.89
C VAL A 124 -11.74 18.57 -2.92
N SER A 125 -11.67 17.30 -2.54
CA SER A 125 -12.05 16.20 -3.43
C SER A 125 -13.49 16.37 -3.89
N LEU A 126 -14.40 16.76 -3.00
CA LEU A 126 -15.80 17.00 -3.30
C LEU A 126 -16.00 18.24 -4.18
N TYR A 127 -15.24 19.32 -3.96
CA TYR A 127 -15.26 20.51 -4.81
C TYR A 127 -14.93 20.20 -6.28
N VAL A 128 -13.86 19.46 -6.55
CA VAL A 128 -13.43 19.24 -7.95
C VAL A 128 -14.44 18.43 -8.73
N HIS A 129 -15.06 17.44 -8.10
CA HIS A 129 -16.14 16.70 -8.74
C HIS A 129 -17.35 17.62 -8.96
N ALA A 130 -17.73 18.48 -8.00
CA ALA A 130 -18.82 19.45 -8.17
C ALA A 130 -18.55 20.43 -9.33
N GLU A 131 -17.33 20.97 -9.42
CA GLU A 131 -16.90 21.82 -10.52
C GLU A 131 -16.93 21.08 -11.87
N ALA A 132 -16.36 19.87 -11.93
CA ALA A 132 -16.35 19.05 -13.14
C ALA A 132 -17.76 18.66 -13.59
N MET A 133 -18.65 18.39 -12.63
CA MET A 133 -20.07 18.15 -12.87
C MET A 133 -20.74 19.38 -13.47
N LEU A 134 -20.56 20.58 -12.88
CA LEU A 134 -21.13 21.82 -13.41
C LEU A 134 -20.63 22.12 -14.83
N ASN A 135 -19.32 22.04 -15.06
CA ASN A 135 -18.72 22.29 -16.37
C ASN A 135 -19.26 21.32 -17.44
N SER A 136 -19.44 20.05 -17.08
CA SER A 136 -20.03 19.05 -17.98
C SER A 136 -21.53 19.29 -18.18
N TRP A 137 -22.25 19.71 -17.13
CA TRP A 137 -23.68 20.01 -17.15
C TRP A 137 -24.02 21.17 -18.09
N GLN A 138 -23.21 22.22 -18.11
CA GLN A 138 -23.41 23.41 -18.94
C GLN A 138 -23.35 23.11 -20.45
N LEU A 139 -22.62 22.07 -20.87
CA LEU A 139 -22.46 21.71 -22.27
C LEU A 139 -23.69 20.97 -22.86
N GLN A 140 -24.59 20.45 -22.01
CA GLN A 140 -25.91 19.90 -22.38
C GLN A 140 -25.93 18.79 -23.47
N THR A 141 -24.79 18.16 -23.80
CA THR A 141 -24.77 17.05 -24.78
C THR A 141 -25.05 15.68 -24.12
N PRO A 142 -25.58 14.69 -24.86
CA PRO A 142 -25.85 13.36 -24.32
C PRO A 142 -24.63 12.69 -23.67
N LEU A 143 -23.45 12.81 -24.30
CA LEU A 143 -22.20 12.27 -23.75
C LEU A 143 -21.82 12.97 -22.44
N ARG A 144 -22.02 14.28 -22.34
CA ARG A 144 -21.74 15.03 -21.12
C ARG A 144 -22.74 14.72 -20.00
N ARG A 145 -24.01 14.44 -20.33
CA ARG A 145 -24.98 13.93 -19.35
C ARG A 145 -24.54 12.59 -18.75
N LEU A 146 -24.02 11.68 -19.57
CA LEU A 146 -23.44 10.43 -19.09
C LEU A 146 -22.21 10.67 -18.20
N GLN A 147 -21.33 11.59 -18.60
CA GLN A 147 -20.17 11.98 -17.79
C GLN A 147 -20.60 12.55 -16.43
N VAL A 148 -21.60 13.43 -16.38
CA VAL A 148 -22.16 13.95 -15.12
C VAL A 148 -22.66 12.82 -14.24
N LYS A 149 -23.37 11.83 -14.81
CA LYS A 149 -23.83 10.67 -14.05
C LYS A 149 -22.65 9.88 -13.43
N GLY A 150 -21.57 9.67 -14.18
CA GLY A 150 -20.36 9.02 -13.66
C GLY A 150 -19.68 9.84 -12.55
N LEU A 151 -19.51 11.14 -12.77
CA LEU A 151 -18.93 12.07 -11.78
C LEU A 151 -19.78 12.15 -10.51
N PHE A 152 -21.11 12.08 -10.63
CA PHE A 152 -22.01 12.08 -9.48
C PHE A 152 -21.82 10.84 -8.61
N TYR A 153 -21.64 9.65 -9.18
CA TYR A 153 -21.33 8.45 -8.40
C TYR A 153 -19.97 8.53 -7.73
N GLN A 154 -18.96 9.09 -8.40
CA GLN A 154 -17.64 9.34 -7.79
C GLN A 154 -17.75 10.32 -6.61
N TRP A 155 -18.49 11.41 -6.79
CA TRP A 155 -18.77 12.38 -5.75
C TRP A 155 -19.55 11.77 -4.57
N GLY A 156 -20.57 10.96 -4.86
CA GLY A 156 -21.36 10.25 -3.85
C GLY A 156 -20.54 9.24 -3.06
N TYR A 157 -19.65 8.49 -3.70
CA TYR A 157 -18.70 7.62 -3.03
C TYR A 157 -17.80 8.41 -2.06
N GLU A 158 -17.20 9.50 -2.54
CA GLU A 158 -16.30 10.32 -1.74
C GLU A 158 -17.03 10.94 -0.53
N LEU A 159 -18.27 11.39 -0.74
CA LEU A 159 -19.12 11.94 0.32
C LEU A 159 -19.42 10.89 1.39
N LEU A 160 -19.81 9.68 0.99
CA LEU A 160 -20.13 8.59 1.92
C LEU A 160 -18.89 8.07 2.65
N HIS A 161 -17.75 7.99 1.96
CA HIS A 161 -16.47 7.61 2.54
C HIS A 161 -16.06 8.58 3.66
N GLN A 162 -16.15 9.89 3.42
CA GLN A 162 -15.83 10.89 4.44
C GLN A 162 -16.85 10.89 5.59
N LEU A 163 -18.15 10.70 5.29
CA LEU A 163 -19.19 10.55 6.33
C LEU A 163 -18.96 9.32 7.21
N GLN A 164 -18.53 8.20 6.63
CA GLN A 164 -18.22 6.98 7.36
C GLN A 164 -17.01 7.15 8.28
N LYS A 165 -15.94 7.80 7.78
CA LYS A 165 -14.77 8.14 8.59
C LYS A 165 -15.14 9.01 9.79
N GLN A 166 -15.90 10.09 9.58
CA GLN A 166 -16.34 10.96 10.67
C GLN A 166 -17.26 10.31 11.69
N SER A 167 -18.02 9.29 11.27
CA SER A 167 -18.85 8.50 12.21
C SER A 167 -18.00 7.56 13.08
N THR A 168 -16.76 7.29 12.68
CA THR A 168 -15.82 6.37 13.34
C THR A 168 -14.74 7.13 14.13
N THR A 169 -14.43 8.36 13.73
CA THR A 169 -13.35 9.18 14.32
C THR A 169 -13.93 10.43 14.96
N GLN A 170 -13.91 10.51 16.30
CA GLN A 170 -14.35 11.71 17.02
C GLN A 170 -13.18 12.70 17.16
N LYS A 171 -13.29 13.83 16.43
CA LYS A 171 -12.53 15.09 16.57
C LYS A 171 -10.99 14.99 16.54
N ASP A 172 -10.44 15.10 15.33
CA ASP A 172 -9.23 15.93 15.12
C ASP A 172 -9.47 16.86 13.94
N GLN A 173 -8.95 18.08 14.03
CA GLN A 173 -9.08 19.09 12.98
C GLN A 173 -8.32 18.59 11.74
N PRO A 174 -8.94 18.51 10.55
CA PRO A 174 -8.35 17.80 9.41
C PRO A 174 -7.04 18.48 8.98
N ASP A 175 -5.98 17.68 8.83
CA ASP A 175 -4.65 18.17 8.50
C ASP A 175 -4.64 18.82 7.12
N LEU A 176 -4.35 20.12 7.07
CA LEU A 176 -4.26 20.90 5.84
C LEU A 176 -3.24 20.32 4.86
N LEU A 177 -2.17 19.69 5.36
CA LEU A 177 -1.20 19.04 4.50
C LEU A 177 -1.81 17.80 3.85
N GLU A 178 -2.46 16.95 4.62
CA GLU A 178 -3.08 15.71 4.11
C GLU A 178 -4.16 15.99 3.05
N GLN A 179 -4.96 17.04 3.25
CA GLN A 179 -5.90 17.54 2.24
C GLN A 179 -5.20 17.96 0.95
N ALA A 180 -4.08 18.69 1.06
CA ALA A 180 -3.29 19.10 -0.09
C ALA A 180 -2.66 17.91 -0.82
N LEU A 181 -2.12 16.92 -0.08
CA LEU A 181 -1.52 15.72 -0.67
C LEU A 181 -2.57 14.91 -1.43
N THR A 182 -3.74 14.71 -0.83
CA THR A 182 -4.84 13.97 -1.43
C THR A 182 -5.33 14.67 -2.71
N TYR A 183 -5.48 16.00 -2.68
CA TYR A 183 -5.85 16.77 -3.86
C TYR A 183 -4.84 16.57 -5.00
N MET A 184 -3.54 16.65 -4.70
CA MET A 184 -2.49 16.47 -5.70
C MET A 184 -2.50 15.06 -6.29
N GLN A 185 -2.76 14.03 -5.47
CA GLN A 185 -2.88 12.65 -5.94
C GLN A 185 -4.11 12.41 -6.83
N GLN A 186 -5.22 13.11 -6.58
CA GLN A 186 -6.44 12.99 -7.40
C GLN A 186 -6.34 13.81 -8.70
N HIS A 187 -5.59 14.92 -8.69
CA HIS A 187 -5.57 15.89 -9.78
C HIS A 187 -4.19 16.11 -10.42
N TYR A 188 -3.25 15.18 -10.26
CA TYR A 188 -1.89 15.32 -10.81
C TYR A 188 -1.85 15.59 -12.32
N HIS A 189 -2.86 15.11 -13.07
CA HIS A 189 -2.98 15.26 -14.52
C HIS A 189 -3.28 16.71 -14.96
N ARG A 190 -3.70 17.59 -14.05
CA ARG A 190 -3.96 19.00 -14.34
C ARG A 190 -2.73 19.84 -13.99
N ASN A 191 -2.52 20.92 -14.74
CA ASN A 191 -1.57 21.96 -14.36
C ASN A 191 -2.31 22.96 -13.47
N PHE A 192 -1.91 23.04 -12.20
CA PHE A 192 -2.41 24.03 -11.26
C PHE A 192 -1.25 24.77 -10.61
N THR A 193 -1.47 26.05 -10.35
CA THR A 193 -0.54 26.92 -9.63
C THR A 193 -0.62 26.65 -8.13
N LEU A 194 0.40 27.05 -7.40
CA LEU A 194 0.40 26.99 -5.93
C LEU A 194 -0.78 27.78 -5.33
N GLN A 195 -1.19 28.87 -5.97
CA GLN A 195 -2.37 29.65 -5.56
C GLN A 195 -3.64 28.80 -5.67
N GLN A 196 -3.83 28.11 -6.80
CA GLN A 196 -5.00 27.25 -7.01
C GLN A 196 -5.02 26.07 -6.03
N LEU A 197 -3.86 25.49 -5.69
CA LEU A 197 -3.77 24.46 -4.65
C LEU A 197 -4.16 25.02 -3.29
N ALA A 198 -3.70 26.24 -2.95
CA ALA A 198 -4.00 26.90 -1.68
C ALA A 198 -5.48 27.26 -1.55
N ASP A 199 -6.07 27.83 -2.61
CA ASP A 199 -7.50 28.13 -2.68
C ASP A 199 -8.34 26.86 -2.52
N ALA A 200 -7.88 25.75 -3.12
CA ALA A 200 -8.58 24.47 -3.07
C ALA A 200 -8.65 23.93 -1.64
N VAL A 201 -7.58 24.04 -0.83
CA VAL A 201 -7.55 23.59 0.57
C VAL A 201 -7.92 24.69 1.59
N SER A 202 -8.51 25.79 1.14
CA SER A 202 -8.86 26.96 1.99
C SER A 202 -7.67 27.48 2.84
N SER A 203 -6.47 27.52 2.27
CA SER A 203 -5.24 27.96 2.93
C SER A 203 -4.50 29.02 2.12
N SER A 204 -3.43 29.59 2.68
CA SER A 204 -2.56 30.51 1.95
C SER A 204 -1.40 29.77 1.27
N PRO A 205 -0.92 30.22 0.10
CA PRO A 205 0.25 29.64 -0.57
C PRO A 205 1.49 29.57 0.32
N ARG A 206 1.66 30.57 1.20
CA ARG A 206 2.76 30.66 2.15
C ARG A 206 2.65 29.58 3.23
N THR A 207 1.45 29.35 3.74
CA THR A 207 1.17 28.29 4.73
C THR A 207 1.46 26.92 4.13
N LEU A 208 0.97 26.64 2.92
CA LEU A 208 1.24 25.37 2.24
C LEU A 208 2.72 25.16 1.94
N SER A 209 3.41 26.17 1.42
CA SER A 209 4.86 26.06 1.13
C SER A 209 5.65 25.76 2.40
N ARG A 210 5.27 26.38 3.53
CA ARG A 210 5.89 26.10 4.83
C ARG A 210 5.61 24.68 5.28
N LEU A 211 4.37 24.20 5.19
CA LEU A 211 3.98 22.84 5.61
C LEU A 211 4.70 21.77 4.78
N TYR A 212 4.75 21.93 3.46
CA TYR A 212 5.48 21.01 2.56
C TYR A 212 6.98 21.00 2.89
N LYS A 213 7.58 22.17 3.12
CA LYS A 213 9.01 22.25 3.49
C LYS A 213 9.28 21.67 4.88
N SER A 214 8.43 21.94 5.86
CA SER A 214 8.69 21.51 7.25
C SER A 214 8.44 20.02 7.46
N ARG A 215 7.42 19.44 6.80
CA ARG A 215 7.01 18.06 7.03
C ARG A 215 7.46 17.08 5.94
N LEU A 216 7.57 17.53 4.69
CA LEU A 216 7.96 16.68 3.57
C LEU A 216 9.34 17.04 3.01
N GLN A 217 9.95 18.14 3.47
CA GLN A 217 11.24 18.66 2.96
C GLN A 217 11.27 18.90 1.43
N THR A 218 10.09 19.04 0.79
CA THR A 218 9.98 19.31 -0.65
C THR A 218 9.09 20.51 -0.93
N SER A 219 9.11 21.02 -2.17
CA SER A 219 8.11 21.99 -2.63
C SER A 219 6.87 21.28 -3.23
N PRO A 220 5.68 21.90 -3.18
CA PRO A 220 4.49 21.36 -3.84
C PRO A 220 4.71 21.03 -5.33
N ALA A 221 5.51 21.82 -6.05
CA ALA A 221 5.84 21.53 -7.44
C ALA A 221 6.69 20.26 -7.62
N GLN A 222 7.68 20.04 -6.75
CA GLN A 222 8.49 18.82 -6.77
C GLN A 222 7.67 17.59 -6.38
N TYR A 223 6.78 17.74 -5.40
CA TYR A 223 5.86 16.68 -4.99
C TYR A 223 4.92 16.26 -6.15
N LEU A 224 4.42 17.23 -6.93
CA LEU A 224 3.61 16.96 -8.12
C LEU A 224 4.40 16.17 -9.18
N ILE A 225 5.66 16.57 -9.42
CA ILE A 225 6.53 15.86 -10.36
C ILE A 225 6.71 14.42 -9.90
N ARG A 226 6.94 14.17 -8.60
CA ARG A 226 7.06 12.82 -8.06
C ARG A 226 5.82 11.96 -8.35
N ILE A 227 4.62 12.45 -8.02
CA ILE A 227 3.37 11.73 -8.32
C ILE A 227 3.26 11.41 -9.82
N ARG A 228 3.57 12.39 -10.68
CA ARG A 228 3.53 12.19 -12.14
C ARG A 228 4.55 11.14 -12.59
N MET A 229 5.74 11.09 -11.99
CA MET A 229 6.76 10.10 -12.34
C MET A 229 6.41 8.69 -11.88
N GLU A 230 5.81 8.54 -10.70
CA GLU A 230 5.30 7.24 -10.22
C GLU A 230 4.18 6.72 -11.15
N LYS A 231 3.24 7.59 -11.53
CA LYS A 231 2.18 7.23 -12.49
C LYS A 231 2.72 6.98 -13.90
N ALA A 232 3.75 7.70 -14.32
CA ALA A 232 4.44 7.46 -15.59
C ALA A 232 5.05 6.06 -15.65
N HIS A 233 5.74 5.67 -14.57
CA HIS A 233 6.30 4.33 -14.43
C HIS A 233 5.22 3.26 -14.58
N GLN A 234 4.11 3.38 -13.83
CA GLN A 234 2.99 2.43 -13.92
C GLN A 234 2.42 2.33 -15.34
N LEU A 235 2.22 3.47 -16.03
CA LEU A 235 1.68 3.49 -17.39
C LEU A 235 2.65 2.89 -18.42
N LEU A 236 3.95 3.11 -18.27
CA LEU A 236 4.98 2.57 -19.18
C LEU A 236 5.11 1.05 -19.08
N LEU A 237 4.88 0.47 -17.90
CA LEU A 237 5.00 -0.98 -17.68
C LEU A 237 3.71 -1.73 -17.97
N ASN A 238 2.57 -1.18 -17.58
CA ASN A 238 1.30 -1.90 -17.60
C ASN A 238 0.47 -1.63 -18.87
N THR A 239 0.96 -0.78 -19.78
CA THR A 239 0.22 -0.42 -21.00
C THR A 239 1.11 -0.30 -22.23
N ASP A 240 0.50 -0.44 -23.40
CA ASP A 240 1.09 -0.14 -24.71
C ASP A 240 0.79 1.27 -25.22
N ALA A 241 0.38 2.17 -24.33
CA ALA A 241 0.12 3.56 -24.67
C ALA A 241 1.37 4.25 -25.25
N GLY A 242 1.16 5.10 -26.26
CA GLY A 242 2.23 5.90 -26.83
C GLY A 242 2.78 6.90 -25.82
N LEU A 243 4.04 7.32 -25.99
CA LEU A 243 4.64 8.32 -25.09
C LEU A 243 3.86 9.64 -25.07
N GLU A 244 3.22 10.00 -26.18
CA GLU A 244 2.40 11.21 -26.30
C GLU A 244 1.15 11.10 -25.41
N ASP A 245 0.46 9.95 -25.45
CA ASP A 245 -0.73 9.69 -24.63
C ASP A 245 -0.38 9.69 -23.14
N ILE A 246 0.77 9.09 -22.79
CA ILE A 246 1.28 9.06 -21.42
C ILE A 246 1.61 10.48 -20.96
N ALA A 247 2.32 11.27 -21.77
CA ALA A 247 2.66 12.66 -21.44
C ALA A 247 1.40 13.50 -21.19
N GLN A 248 0.41 13.40 -22.08
CA GLN A 248 -0.86 14.11 -21.95
C GLN A 248 -1.62 13.69 -20.69
N ARG A 249 -1.67 12.37 -20.40
CA ARG A 249 -2.34 11.84 -19.20
C ARG A 249 -1.70 12.33 -17.90
N LEU A 250 -0.39 12.57 -17.91
CA LEU A 250 0.36 13.06 -16.76
C LEU A 250 0.36 14.59 -16.65
N GLY A 251 -0.27 15.32 -17.58
CA GLY A 251 -0.33 16.78 -17.58
C GLY A 251 0.90 17.46 -18.16
N TYR A 252 1.73 16.75 -18.93
CA TYR A 252 2.81 17.35 -19.72
C TYR A 252 2.27 17.82 -21.08
N PRO A 253 2.80 18.94 -21.62
CA PRO A 253 2.35 19.49 -22.89
C PRO A 253 2.73 18.61 -24.09
N ASP A 254 3.84 17.87 -24.00
CA ASP A 254 4.38 17.06 -25.09
C ASP A 254 5.27 15.92 -24.54
N ALA A 255 5.48 14.88 -25.34
CA ALA A 255 6.32 13.74 -24.98
C ALA A 255 7.80 14.10 -24.73
N TYR A 256 8.30 15.22 -25.27
CA TYR A 256 9.68 15.64 -25.10
C TYR A 256 9.95 16.21 -23.70
N SER A 257 9.07 17.06 -23.21
CA SER A 257 9.07 17.65 -21.86
C SER A 257 8.90 16.56 -20.80
N PHE A 258 7.96 15.64 -21.05
CA PHE A 258 7.81 14.43 -20.25
C PHE A 258 9.10 13.60 -20.26
N GLY A 259 9.65 13.27 -21.43
CA GLY A 259 10.84 12.44 -21.57
C GLY A 259 12.08 13.03 -20.91
N ARG A 260 12.28 14.36 -20.96
CA ARG A 260 13.34 15.05 -20.23
C ARG A 260 13.18 14.93 -18.72
N THR A 261 11.96 15.16 -18.22
CA THR A 261 11.68 15.09 -16.78
C THR A 261 11.81 13.66 -16.27
N PHE A 262 11.29 12.69 -17.02
CA PHE A 262 11.40 11.26 -16.72
C PHE A 262 12.85 10.80 -16.70
N LYS A 263 13.67 11.20 -17.69
CA LYS A 263 15.10 10.90 -17.71
C LYS A 263 15.84 11.56 -16.55
N LYS A 264 15.48 12.79 -16.18
CA LYS A 264 16.07 13.47 -15.02
C LYS A 264 15.72 12.75 -13.71
N TYR A 265 14.53 12.16 -13.62
CA TYR A 265 14.04 11.48 -12.42
C TYR A 265 14.55 10.03 -12.30
N TYR A 266 14.42 9.21 -13.35
CA TYR A 266 14.77 7.78 -13.37
C TYR A 266 16.13 7.48 -14.02
N GLY A 267 16.88 8.50 -14.47
CA GLY A 267 18.18 8.34 -15.16
C GLY A 267 18.08 7.83 -16.61
N LEU A 268 16.97 7.18 -16.99
CA LEU A 268 16.75 6.55 -18.29
C LEU A 268 15.61 7.23 -19.07
N SER A 269 15.66 7.18 -20.40
CA SER A 269 14.53 7.65 -21.20
C SER A 269 13.33 6.69 -21.08
N PRO A 270 12.08 7.16 -21.16
CA PRO A 270 10.88 6.33 -21.05
C PRO A 270 10.89 5.05 -21.92
N ILE A 271 11.36 5.15 -23.17
CA ILE A 271 11.46 4.00 -24.09
C ILE A 271 12.51 3.00 -23.64
N ARG A 272 13.69 3.46 -23.21
CA ARG A 272 14.75 2.57 -22.72
C ARG A 272 14.30 1.89 -21.43
N TYR A 273 13.65 2.64 -20.55
CA TYR A 273 13.06 2.15 -19.32
C TYR A 273 12.04 1.03 -19.59
N LYS A 274 11.05 1.27 -20.46
CA LYS A 274 10.06 0.27 -20.88
C LYS A 274 10.72 -0.99 -21.47
N LYS A 275 11.73 -0.82 -22.33
CA LYS A 275 12.44 -1.96 -22.97
C LYS A 275 13.27 -2.78 -21.97
N GLN A 276 13.86 -2.16 -20.96
CA GLN A 276 14.64 -2.85 -19.94
C GLN A 276 13.73 -3.69 -19.04
N GLN A 277 12.60 -3.13 -18.61
CA GLN A 277 11.64 -3.80 -17.74
C GLN A 277 10.84 -4.90 -18.48
N ALA A 278 10.52 -4.71 -19.76
CA ALA A 278 9.86 -5.74 -20.59
C ALA A 278 10.71 -7.01 -20.82
N ARG A 279 12.02 -6.98 -20.54
CA ARG A 279 12.88 -8.18 -20.60
C ARG A 279 12.78 -9.04 -19.33
N HIS A 280 12.27 -8.50 -18.23
CA HIS A 280 12.11 -9.20 -16.95
C HIS A 280 10.71 -9.82 -16.76
N SER A 281 9.69 -9.37 -17.50
CA SER A 281 8.33 -9.90 -17.40
C SER A 281 7.96 -10.69 -18.65
N HIS A 282 8.28 -11.99 -18.68
CA HIS A 282 7.82 -12.91 -19.74
C HIS A 282 7.06 -14.12 -19.18
N TRP A 283 6.00 -13.85 -18.40
CA TRP A 283 4.90 -14.79 -18.27
C TRP A 283 3.62 -14.12 -18.77
N PRO A 284 2.89 -14.75 -19.71
CA PRO A 284 1.60 -14.23 -20.14
C PRO A 284 0.57 -14.42 -19.02
N ASP A 285 -0.10 -13.34 -18.63
CA ASP A 285 -1.29 -13.36 -17.76
C ASP A 285 -2.39 -14.20 -18.42
N MET A 286 -2.47 -15.46 -18.02
CA MET A 286 -3.55 -16.36 -18.39
C MET A 286 -4.59 -16.34 -17.25
N PRO A 287 -5.87 -16.05 -17.54
CA PRO A 287 -6.90 -15.85 -16.52
C PRO A 287 -7.37 -17.15 -15.83
N PHE A 288 -6.60 -18.25 -15.86
CA PHE A 288 -6.93 -19.48 -15.16
C PHE A 288 -5.67 -20.16 -14.59
N PRO A 289 -5.70 -20.68 -13.34
CA PRO A 289 -4.64 -21.51 -12.82
C PRO A 289 -4.75 -22.89 -13.49
N VAL A 290 -3.81 -23.22 -14.38
CA VAL A 290 -3.67 -24.59 -14.87
C VAL A 290 -2.79 -25.35 -13.88
N THR A 291 -3.38 -26.21 -13.06
CA THR A 291 -2.64 -27.30 -12.43
C THR A 291 -2.20 -28.27 -13.52
N GLN A 292 -0.90 -28.48 -13.67
CA GLN A 292 -0.35 -29.50 -14.56
C GLN A 292 -0.76 -30.88 -14.08
N SER A 293 -1.36 -31.68 -14.96
CA SER A 293 -1.43 -33.13 -14.82
C SER A 293 -1.23 -33.75 -16.20
N ASP A 294 -0.03 -34.33 -16.40
CA ASP A 294 0.49 -34.83 -17.68
C ASP A 294 -0.05 -36.20 -18.12
N ILE A 295 -1.22 -36.64 -17.64
CA ILE A 295 -1.61 -38.07 -17.77
C ILE A 295 -2.81 -38.32 -18.69
N VAL A 296 -3.54 -37.32 -19.21
CA VAL A 296 -4.66 -37.58 -20.13
C VAL A 296 -4.78 -36.53 -21.24
N ASP A 297 -4.87 -37.00 -22.49
CA ASP A 297 -5.20 -36.19 -23.67
C ASP A 297 -6.68 -35.74 -23.60
N ARG A 298 -6.93 -34.43 -23.59
CA ARG A 298 -8.28 -33.88 -23.38
C ARG A 298 -9.08 -33.89 -24.69
N SER A 299 -10.16 -34.66 -24.73
CA SER A 299 -11.29 -34.34 -25.60
C SER A 299 -12.02 -33.13 -25.04
N LEU A 300 -12.28 -32.14 -25.88
CA LEU A 300 -12.98 -30.90 -25.53
C LEU A 300 -14.42 -31.20 -25.10
N LEU A 301 -14.67 -31.23 -23.78
CA LEU A 301 -16.01 -31.08 -23.23
C LEU A 301 -16.47 -29.63 -23.45
N ARG A 302 -17.20 -29.42 -24.54
CA ARG A 302 -17.99 -28.21 -24.75
C ARG A 302 -19.16 -28.24 -23.78
N TYR A 303 -19.17 -27.30 -22.83
CA TYR A 303 -20.36 -27.01 -22.05
C TYR A 303 -21.41 -26.46 -23.01
N ILE A 304 -22.52 -27.18 -23.12
CA ILE A 304 -23.72 -26.75 -23.82
C ILE A 304 -24.42 -25.79 -22.88
N ASP A 305 -24.69 -24.57 -23.33
CA ASP A 305 -25.80 -23.80 -22.76
C ASP A 305 -26.62 -23.19 -23.90
N TYR A 306 -27.84 -23.69 -24.01
CA TYR A 306 -28.89 -23.23 -24.90
C TYR A 306 -29.61 -22.07 -24.21
N ASP A 307 -29.65 -20.89 -24.81
CA ASP A 307 -30.93 -20.28 -25.20
C ASP A 307 -30.77 -18.96 -25.97
N ASN A 308 -31.21 -19.01 -27.24
CA ASN A 308 -31.94 -18.00 -28.02
C ASN A 308 -31.38 -16.56 -28.19
N HIS A 309 -31.53 -15.87 -29.32
CA HIS A 309 -31.94 -16.13 -30.71
C HIS A 309 -31.91 -14.75 -31.42
N TYR A 310 -31.83 -14.75 -32.75
CA TYR A 310 -31.85 -13.61 -33.70
C TYR A 310 -30.55 -12.77 -33.77
N GLN A 311 -29.84 -12.67 -34.90
CA GLN A 311 -30.35 -12.33 -36.23
C GLN A 311 -29.44 -12.86 -37.36
N TYR A 312 -30.08 -13.55 -38.29
CA TYR A 312 -29.95 -13.44 -39.74
C TYR A 312 -28.56 -13.31 -40.40
N ASN A 313 -28.29 -14.35 -41.17
CA ASN A 313 -27.95 -14.33 -42.59
C ASN A 313 -26.49 -14.32 -43.04
N GLN A 314 -26.19 -15.44 -43.71
CA GLN A 314 -25.36 -15.57 -44.90
C GLN A 314 -23.85 -15.61 -44.69
N LYS A 315 -23.40 -16.81 -44.29
CA LYS A 315 -22.17 -17.36 -44.86
C LYS A 315 -22.44 -17.72 -46.33
N GLY A 316 -21.83 -16.95 -47.22
CA GLY A 316 -21.49 -17.37 -48.56
C GLY A 316 -19.99 -17.20 -48.74
N GLU A 317 -19.31 -18.35 -48.86
CA GLU A 317 -18.04 -18.53 -49.56
C GLU A 317 -16.73 -18.03 -48.91
N LEU A 318 -15.91 -19.01 -48.49
CA LEU A 318 -14.46 -18.92 -48.60
C LEU A 318 -14.09 -18.93 -50.08
N PRO A 319 -13.14 -18.09 -50.51
CA PRO A 319 -11.93 -18.69 -51.05
C PRO A 319 -10.63 -18.06 -50.50
N MET A 320 -9.64 -18.93 -50.43
CA MET A 320 -8.23 -18.65 -50.15
C MET A 320 -7.66 -17.48 -50.96
N TYR A 321 -6.95 -16.57 -50.28
CA TYR A 321 -5.71 -16.00 -50.80
C TYR A 321 -4.75 -15.71 -49.64
N ARG A 322 -3.84 -16.65 -49.35
CA ARG A 322 -2.69 -16.40 -48.47
C ARG A 322 -1.55 -15.84 -49.33
N ASN A 323 -1.26 -14.55 -49.16
CA ASN A 323 0.02 -13.98 -49.58
C ASN A 323 1.14 -14.63 -48.76
N THR A 324 1.81 -15.63 -49.34
CA THR A 324 3.06 -16.15 -48.79
C THR A 324 4.18 -15.19 -49.15
N LYS A 325 4.79 -14.55 -48.14
CA LYS A 325 6.06 -13.86 -48.32
C LYS A 325 7.14 -14.93 -48.63
N PRO A 326 8.07 -14.68 -49.57
CA PRO A 326 9.09 -15.66 -49.90
C PRO A 326 10.00 -15.90 -48.70
N SER A 327 10.23 -17.17 -48.41
CA SER A 327 11.12 -17.65 -47.35
C SER A 327 12.57 -17.22 -47.63
N LEU A 328 13.27 -16.84 -46.55
CA LEU A 328 14.68 -16.45 -46.47
C LEU A 328 15.63 -17.42 -47.21
N LEU A 329 15.19 -18.65 -47.43
CA LEU A 329 15.93 -19.73 -48.08
C LEU A 329 16.17 -19.48 -49.58
N LEU A 330 15.29 -18.71 -50.23
CA LEU A 330 15.40 -18.38 -51.66
C LEU A 330 16.41 -17.24 -51.91
N ILE A 331 16.60 -16.35 -50.93
CA ILE A 331 17.62 -15.29 -50.96
C ILE A 331 18.99 -15.89 -50.65
N LEU A 332 19.07 -16.83 -49.71
CA LEU A 332 20.31 -17.54 -49.38
C LEU A 332 20.83 -18.39 -50.58
N MET A 333 19.93 -19.03 -51.32
CA MET A 333 20.26 -19.78 -52.55
C MET A 333 20.77 -18.86 -53.67
N LEU A 334 20.29 -17.61 -53.77
CA LEU A 334 20.76 -16.64 -54.76
C LEU A 334 22.14 -16.04 -54.40
N CYS A 335 22.45 -15.92 -53.11
CA CYS A 335 23.78 -15.48 -52.66
C CYS A 335 24.87 -16.54 -52.84
N CYS A 336 24.52 -17.83 -52.68
CA CYS A 336 25.47 -18.93 -52.89
C CYS A 336 25.86 -19.11 -54.38
N THR A 337 24.96 -18.84 -55.33
CA THR A 337 25.27 -18.95 -56.77
C THR A 337 26.15 -17.81 -57.29
N LEU A 338 26.15 -16.65 -56.63
CA LEU A 338 27.03 -15.51 -56.94
C LEU A 338 28.47 -15.68 -56.43
N LEU A 339 28.68 -16.52 -55.41
CA LEU A 339 30.01 -16.78 -54.83
C LEU A 339 30.79 -17.89 -55.57
N LEU A 340 30.12 -18.69 -56.39
CA LEU A 340 30.71 -19.83 -57.12
C LEU A 340 31.20 -19.50 -58.54
N SER A 341 31.07 -18.26 -59.02
CA SER A 341 31.50 -17.85 -60.38
C SER A 341 32.85 -17.13 -60.43
N ALA A 342 33.55 -16.97 -59.30
CA ALA A 342 34.78 -16.18 -59.22
C ALA A 342 36.00 -17.01 -58.78
N CYS A 343 36.27 -18.14 -59.45
CA CYS A 343 37.59 -18.80 -59.43
C CYS A 343 37.69 -19.80 -60.60
N ALA A 344 38.18 -19.33 -61.76
CA ALA A 344 38.70 -20.19 -62.82
C ALA A 344 40.24 -19.97 -62.89
N PRO A 345 41.07 -21.03 -62.93
CA PRO A 345 42.53 -20.87 -62.95
C PRO A 345 43.06 -20.85 -64.40
N GLY A 346 43.96 -19.92 -64.70
CA GLY A 346 44.72 -19.84 -65.94
C GLY A 346 46.20 -19.56 -65.64
N ALA A 347 47.09 -20.32 -66.28
CA ALA A 347 48.44 -20.64 -65.86
C ALA A 347 49.56 -19.64 -66.27
N ALA A 348 50.66 -19.71 -65.51
CA ALA A 348 52.10 -19.51 -65.80
C ALA A 348 52.55 -18.60 -66.98
N ASN A 349 53.53 -17.70 -66.75
CA ASN A 349 54.98 -17.99 -66.83
C ASN A 349 55.89 -16.75 -66.61
N SER A 350 57.01 -16.96 -65.89
CA SER A 350 58.38 -16.40 -66.00
C SER A 350 58.69 -14.88 -66.15
N ALA A 351 59.50 -14.34 -65.23
CA ALA A 351 60.94 -14.02 -65.41
C ALA A 351 61.46 -12.79 -64.59
N ASN A 352 62.56 -13.02 -63.86
CA ASN A 352 63.70 -12.16 -63.48
C ASN A 352 63.51 -10.67 -63.08
N SER A 353 63.96 -10.29 -61.86
CA SER A 353 65.34 -9.82 -61.56
C SER A 353 65.45 -9.10 -60.19
N THR A 354 66.43 -9.51 -59.37
CA THR A 354 67.08 -8.89 -58.19
C THR A 354 67.66 -7.48 -58.43
N PRO A 355 68.23 -6.73 -57.43
CA PRO A 355 68.30 -6.88 -55.95
C PRO A 355 68.10 -5.58 -55.09
N THR A 356 68.11 -5.78 -53.76
CA THR A 356 68.45 -4.96 -52.54
C THR A 356 69.43 -3.75 -52.73
N PRO A 357 69.68 -2.78 -51.77
CA PRO A 357 69.60 -2.93 -50.29
C PRO A 357 69.26 -1.71 -49.35
N ALA A 358 68.88 -2.09 -48.12
CA ALA A 358 69.25 -1.62 -46.75
C ALA A 358 69.54 -0.13 -46.38
N ALA A 359 68.95 0.30 -45.25
CA ALA A 359 69.57 0.98 -44.08
C ALA A 359 68.51 1.16 -42.94
N ALA A 360 68.66 0.50 -41.76
CA ALA A 360 69.13 1.04 -40.45
C ALA A 360 68.18 2.10 -39.83
N THR A 361 67.75 2.11 -38.55
CA THR A 361 68.33 1.66 -37.27
C THR A 361 67.28 1.76 -36.13
N SER A 362 67.37 0.90 -35.11
CA SER A 362 66.63 0.86 -33.82
C SER A 362 67.01 2.03 -32.85
N PRO A 363 66.56 2.16 -31.56
CA PRO A 363 65.81 1.21 -30.70
C PRO A 363 64.77 1.78 -29.70
N ALA A 364 64.06 0.87 -29.00
CA ALA A 364 63.37 1.11 -27.71
C ALA A 364 64.41 1.15 -26.55
N PRO A 365 64.07 1.59 -25.32
CA PRO A 365 63.64 0.62 -24.31
C PRO A 365 62.70 1.14 -23.19
N SER A 366 62.40 0.18 -22.32
CA SER A 366 61.40 -0.04 -21.27
C SER A 366 61.62 0.57 -19.86
N ALA A 367 60.48 0.79 -19.18
CA ALA A 367 60.12 0.56 -17.75
C ALA A 367 60.85 1.36 -16.63
N PRO A 368 60.20 1.53 -15.45
CA PRO A 368 60.24 0.45 -14.45
C PRO A 368 58.96 0.21 -13.65
N ALA A 369 58.89 -1.01 -13.09
CA ALA A 369 57.96 -1.43 -12.06
C ALA A 369 58.35 -0.86 -10.69
N ASN A 370 57.35 -0.60 -9.84
CA ASN A 370 57.49 -0.66 -8.38
C ASN A 370 56.22 -1.28 -7.79
N SER A 371 56.46 -2.34 -7.03
CA SER A 371 55.52 -3.12 -6.24
C SER A 371 54.99 -2.35 -5.04
N ALA A 372 53.68 -2.39 -4.86
CA ALA A 372 53.06 -2.45 -3.54
C ALA A 372 51.92 -3.47 -3.65
N ASP A 373 52.13 -4.65 -3.07
CA ASP A 373 51.09 -5.63 -2.84
C ASP A 373 49.98 -4.98 -2.02
N VAL A 374 48.83 -4.77 -2.66
CA VAL A 374 47.55 -4.82 -1.97
C VAL A 374 46.91 -6.09 -2.49
N VAL A 375 46.97 -7.13 -1.67
CA VAL A 375 46.11 -8.31 -1.81
C VAL A 375 44.68 -7.80 -1.58
N THR A 376 44.01 -7.39 -2.65
CA THR A 376 42.55 -7.35 -2.68
C THR A 376 42.11 -8.81 -2.65
N SER A 377 41.72 -9.30 -1.47
CA SER A 377 40.92 -10.52 -1.37
C SER A 377 39.69 -10.29 -2.25
N GLU A 378 39.55 -11.03 -3.35
CA GLU A 378 38.25 -11.19 -3.99
C GLU A 378 37.32 -11.74 -2.90
N ALA A 379 36.41 -10.90 -2.41
CA ALA A 379 35.45 -11.31 -1.41
C ALA A 379 34.66 -12.47 -2.02
N GLU A 380 34.72 -13.65 -1.40
CA GLU A 380 33.90 -14.78 -1.80
C GLU A 380 32.44 -14.33 -1.79
N THR A 381 31.68 -14.70 -2.82
CA THR A 381 30.27 -14.30 -2.99
C THR A 381 29.40 -15.54 -3.12
N ARG A 382 28.12 -15.39 -2.76
CA ARG A 382 27.11 -16.44 -2.82
C ARG A 382 25.88 -15.91 -3.55
N THR A 383 25.24 -16.77 -4.32
CA THR A 383 23.97 -16.44 -4.97
C THR A 383 22.82 -16.95 -4.12
N ILE A 384 21.90 -16.07 -3.76
CA ILE A 384 20.70 -16.39 -2.98
C ILE A 384 19.47 -16.16 -3.86
N ALA A 385 18.60 -17.16 -3.94
CA ALA A 385 17.31 -17.03 -4.60
C ALA A 385 16.37 -16.20 -3.71
N THR A 386 15.86 -15.09 -4.23
CA THR A 386 14.95 -14.20 -3.50
C THR A 386 13.65 -13.97 -4.28
N VAL A 387 12.66 -13.35 -3.63
CA VAL A 387 11.44 -12.89 -4.33
C VAL A 387 11.71 -11.84 -5.42
N LYS A 388 12.90 -11.24 -5.41
CA LYS A 388 13.40 -10.27 -6.40
C LYS A 388 14.29 -10.92 -7.47
N GLY A 389 14.37 -12.26 -7.49
CA GLY A 389 15.28 -13.03 -8.31
C GLY A 389 16.58 -13.36 -7.59
N ASP A 390 17.55 -13.90 -8.33
CA ASP A 390 18.84 -14.30 -7.79
C ASP A 390 19.69 -13.06 -7.46
N ILE A 391 20.13 -12.94 -6.22
CA ILE A 391 20.97 -11.84 -5.73
C ILE A 391 22.32 -12.39 -5.29
N VAL A 392 23.39 -11.74 -5.73
CA VAL A 392 24.76 -12.06 -5.32
C VAL A 392 25.10 -11.26 -4.07
N VAL A 393 25.32 -11.95 -2.95
CA VAL A 393 25.68 -11.37 -1.65
C VAL A 393 27.11 -11.78 -1.27
N PRO A 394 27.81 -11.03 -0.40
CA PRO A 394 29.07 -11.48 0.18
C PRO A 394 28.88 -12.80 0.94
N ALA A 395 29.84 -13.73 0.84
CA ALA A 395 29.79 -14.99 1.58
C ALA A 395 29.85 -14.79 3.10
N GLN A 396 30.51 -13.72 3.54
CA GLN A 396 30.62 -13.31 4.93
C GLN A 396 30.48 -11.78 5.04
N PRO A 397 29.25 -11.26 5.08
CA PRO A 397 29.01 -9.82 5.13
C PRO A 397 29.50 -9.23 6.46
N GLN A 398 30.21 -8.10 6.40
CA GLN A 398 30.83 -7.43 7.54
C GLN A 398 30.13 -6.12 7.91
N ARG A 399 29.51 -5.45 6.93
CA ARG A 399 28.92 -4.11 7.04
C ARG A 399 27.43 -4.19 6.73
N VAL A 400 26.70 -4.87 7.62
CA VAL A 400 25.29 -5.16 7.42
C VAL A 400 24.41 -4.02 7.92
N VAL A 401 23.48 -3.57 7.09
CA VAL A 401 22.37 -2.69 7.50
C VAL A 401 21.07 -3.49 7.55
N VAL A 402 20.31 -3.33 8.63
CA VAL A 402 19.09 -4.10 8.85
C VAL A 402 17.96 -3.16 9.24
N LEU A 403 16.89 -3.10 8.44
CA LEU A 403 15.76 -2.21 8.73
C LEU A 403 14.66 -2.88 9.55
N TYR A 404 14.54 -4.20 9.53
CA TYR A 404 13.56 -4.93 10.34
C TYR A 404 14.07 -6.35 10.62
N LEU A 405 13.44 -7.08 11.53
CA LEU A 405 13.89 -8.41 11.98
C LEU A 405 15.29 -8.38 12.60
N LEU A 406 15.57 -7.31 13.35
CA LEU A 406 16.86 -7.05 13.98
C LEU A 406 17.32 -8.20 14.86
N GLY A 407 16.40 -8.78 15.65
CA GLY A 407 16.73 -9.89 16.53
C GLY A 407 17.08 -11.17 15.79
N ASP A 408 16.54 -11.44 14.59
CA ASP A 408 16.92 -12.64 13.82
C ASP A 408 18.39 -12.54 13.37
N VAL A 409 18.81 -11.36 12.93
CA VAL A 409 20.20 -11.10 12.51
C VAL A 409 21.16 -11.09 13.70
N LEU A 410 20.74 -10.49 14.82
CA LEU A 410 21.54 -10.47 16.06
C LEU A 410 21.70 -11.86 16.67
N ALA A 411 20.65 -12.70 16.65
CA ALA A 411 20.71 -14.07 17.16
C ALA A 411 21.71 -14.92 16.37
N LEU A 412 21.85 -14.67 15.06
CA LEU A 412 22.88 -15.26 14.22
C LEU A 412 24.29 -14.72 14.52
N GLY A 413 24.44 -13.79 15.46
CA GLY A 413 25.72 -13.21 15.87
C GLY A 413 26.28 -12.23 14.84
N ILE A 414 25.41 -11.52 14.12
CA ILE A 414 25.79 -10.41 13.25
C ILE A 414 25.34 -9.12 13.92
N LYS A 415 26.29 -8.24 14.26
CA LYS A 415 26.00 -6.90 14.79
C LYS A 415 25.91 -5.91 13.61
N PRO A 416 24.73 -5.37 13.29
CA PRO A 416 24.60 -4.42 12.18
C PRO A 416 25.36 -3.13 12.45
N ILE A 417 25.79 -2.44 11.39
CA ILE A 417 26.40 -1.10 11.47
C ILE A 417 25.37 0.02 11.40
N GLY A 418 24.15 -0.30 10.94
CA GLY A 418 23.04 0.63 10.88
C GLY A 418 21.72 -0.12 10.99
N VAL A 419 20.80 0.45 11.77
CA VAL A 419 19.50 -0.16 12.07
C VAL A 419 18.38 0.87 12.01
N SER A 420 17.15 0.41 11.82
CA SER A 420 15.97 1.25 12.07
C SER A 420 15.87 1.63 13.55
N ASP A 421 14.94 2.54 13.84
CA ASP A 421 14.52 2.82 15.21
C ASP A 421 14.06 1.53 15.92
N VAL A 422 14.41 1.42 17.20
CA VAL A 422 14.14 0.27 18.06
C VAL A 422 13.26 0.73 19.20
N SER A 423 12.19 0.00 19.48
CA SER A 423 11.33 0.28 20.62
C SER A 423 12.10 0.16 21.94
N GLU A 424 11.89 1.12 22.83
CA GLU A 424 12.37 1.03 24.21
C GLU A 424 11.80 -0.23 24.88
N GLY A 425 12.63 -0.96 25.63
CA GLY A 425 12.25 -2.22 26.28
C GLY A 425 12.44 -3.47 25.41
N ALA A 426 12.83 -3.32 24.14
CA ALA A 426 13.11 -4.46 23.27
C ALA A 426 14.20 -5.38 23.84
N ALA A 427 14.04 -6.69 23.68
CA ALA A 427 14.97 -7.70 24.23
C ALA A 427 16.43 -7.46 23.82
N PHE A 428 16.65 -6.93 22.63
CA PHE A 428 17.96 -6.66 22.04
C PHE A 428 18.35 -5.17 22.06
N GLU A 429 17.62 -4.30 22.77
CA GLU A 429 17.87 -2.85 22.79
C GLU A 429 19.33 -2.54 23.19
N ASN A 430 19.82 -3.21 24.23
CA ASN A 430 21.17 -3.04 24.76
C ASN A 430 22.26 -3.38 23.72
N GLU A 431 22.03 -4.40 22.89
CA GLU A 431 22.99 -4.83 21.86
C GLU A 431 23.18 -3.77 20.76
N LEU A 432 22.17 -2.92 20.56
CA LEU A 432 22.10 -1.92 19.50
C LEU A 432 22.29 -0.48 19.97
N LYS A 433 22.70 -0.25 21.23
CA LYS A 433 22.90 1.10 21.79
C LYS A 433 23.93 1.93 21.04
N ASP A 434 25.01 1.29 20.59
CA ASP A 434 26.11 1.96 19.88
C ASP A 434 25.94 1.92 18.35
N VAL A 435 24.84 1.37 17.85
CA VAL A 435 24.60 1.21 16.42
C VAL A 435 23.82 2.41 15.87
N GLN A 436 24.21 2.91 14.70
CA GLN A 436 23.60 4.09 14.11
C GLN A 436 22.12 3.83 13.79
N LYS A 437 21.23 4.67 14.33
CA LYS A 437 19.80 4.68 14.01
C LYS A 437 19.57 5.45 12.71
N LEU A 438 18.78 4.86 11.81
CA LEU A 438 18.57 5.33 10.44
C LEU A 438 17.15 5.87 10.20
N GLY A 439 16.36 5.99 11.27
CA GLY A 439 14.96 6.38 11.27
C GLY A 439 14.01 5.18 11.29
N SER A 440 12.72 5.45 11.06
CA SER A 440 11.70 4.41 11.00
C SER A 440 12.04 3.36 9.93
N TRP A 441 11.71 2.11 10.20
CA TRP A 441 11.97 0.99 9.30
C TRP A 441 11.21 1.07 7.96
N PHE A 442 10.19 1.92 7.86
CA PHE A 442 9.50 2.25 6.60
C PHE A 442 10.11 3.44 5.85
N GLU A 443 10.85 4.31 6.54
CA GLU A 443 11.31 5.61 6.03
C GLU A 443 12.81 5.82 6.27
N ALA A 444 13.60 4.74 6.19
CA ALA A 444 15.03 4.80 6.45
C ALA A 444 15.75 5.69 5.41
N SER A 445 16.65 6.57 5.87
CA SER A 445 17.33 7.54 5.00
C SER A 445 18.35 6.88 4.06
N PRO A 446 18.16 6.93 2.73
CA PRO A 446 19.11 6.36 1.78
C PRO A 446 20.49 7.04 1.84
N GLU A 447 20.53 8.34 2.13
CA GLU A 447 21.78 9.10 2.26
C GLU A 447 22.59 8.65 3.48
N ALA A 448 21.91 8.40 4.61
CA ALA A 448 22.56 7.90 5.81
C ALA A 448 23.08 6.47 5.62
N ILE A 449 22.32 5.62 4.92
CA ILE A 449 22.72 4.25 4.58
C ILE A 449 23.91 4.25 3.63
N LEU A 450 23.91 5.09 2.60
CA LEU A 450 25.04 5.21 1.67
C LEU A 450 26.33 5.65 2.39
N ALA A 451 26.23 6.56 3.37
CA ALA A 451 27.37 7.00 4.16
C ALA A 451 27.98 5.89 5.04
N LEU A 452 27.20 4.86 5.35
CA LEU A 452 27.65 3.68 6.08
C LEU A 452 28.39 2.67 5.20
N ASP A 453 28.47 2.86 3.88
CA ASP A 453 29.17 1.96 2.94
C ASP A 453 28.88 0.47 3.23
N PRO A 454 27.60 0.03 3.21
CA PRO A 454 27.24 -1.34 3.57
C PRO A 454 27.64 -2.34 2.48
N ASP A 455 27.92 -3.58 2.88
CA ASP A 455 28.15 -4.70 1.95
C ASP A 455 26.93 -5.62 1.81
N LEU A 456 25.93 -5.45 2.69
CA LEU A 456 24.63 -6.11 2.64
C LEU A 456 23.56 -5.23 3.31
N ILE A 457 22.37 -5.15 2.70
CA ILE A 457 21.20 -4.47 3.28
C ILE A 457 20.04 -5.46 3.36
N ILE A 458 19.39 -5.57 4.52
CA ILE A 458 18.21 -6.41 4.73
C ILE A 458 17.00 -5.51 4.97
N VAL A 459 15.95 -5.69 4.15
CA VAL A 459 14.78 -4.81 4.13
C VAL A 459 13.45 -5.58 4.25
N PRO A 460 12.41 -5.01 4.87
CA PRO A 460 11.12 -5.66 5.08
C PRO A 460 10.11 -5.47 3.94
N SER A 461 10.30 -4.47 3.07
CA SER A 461 9.28 -4.07 2.11
C SER A 461 9.81 -3.80 0.71
N GLU A 462 8.91 -3.93 -0.26
CA GLU A 462 9.13 -3.57 -1.66
C GLU A 462 9.61 -2.11 -1.80
N GLU A 463 8.98 -1.18 -1.06
CA GLU A 463 9.32 0.24 -1.09
C GLU A 463 10.77 0.50 -0.61
N THR A 464 11.15 -0.12 0.51
CA THR A 464 12.51 0.02 1.06
C THR A 464 13.55 -0.69 0.18
N TYR A 465 13.19 -1.79 -0.48
CA TYR A 465 14.03 -2.43 -1.49
C TYR A 465 14.30 -1.51 -2.67
N GLU A 466 13.25 -0.94 -3.29
CA GLU A 466 13.40 -0.05 -4.45
C GLU A 466 14.24 1.19 -4.11
N ALA A 467 14.15 1.69 -2.88
CA ALA A 467 14.94 2.82 -2.41
C ALA A 467 16.44 2.52 -2.19
N LEU A 468 16.79 1.27 -1.84
CA LEU A 468 18.10 0.94 -1.27
C LEU A 468 18.94 -0.05 -2.09
N HIS A 469 18.35 -0.82 -3.01
CA HIS A 469 19.06 -1.82 -3.82
C HIS A 469 20.17 -1.26 -4.73
N LEU A 470 20.21 0.06 -4.96
CA LEU A 470 21.28 0.71 -5.70
C LEU A 470 22.52 1.04 -4.84
N ILE A 471 22.44 0.89 -3.52
CA ILE A 471 23.53 1.21 -2.58
C ILE A 471 24.47 0.00 -2.41
N ALA A 472 23.92 -1.17 -2.12
CA ALA A 472 24.64 -2.42 -1.89
C ALA A 472 23.74 -3.62 -2.24
N PRO A 473 24.24 -4.87 -2.25
CA PRO A 473 23.39 -6.05 -2.33
C PRO A 473 22.28 -5.99 -1.28
N THR A 474 21.02 -5.97 -1.74
CA THR A 474 19.86 -5.77 -0.87
C THR A 474 18.95 -6.98 -0.94
N VAL A 475 18.56 -7.53 0.21
CA VAL A 475 17.67 -8.68 0.31
C VAL A 475 16.35 -8.26 0.95
N LEU A 476 15.26 -8.44 0.19
CA LEU A 476 13.89 -8.29 0.70
C LEU A 476 13.46 -9.59 1.40
N VAL A 477 13.10 -9.49 2.68
CA VAL A 477 12.56 -10.61 3.46
C VAL A 477 11.03 -10.48 3.56
N PRO A 478 10.25 -11.34 2.87
CA PRO A 478 8.78 -11.29 2.90
C PRO A 478 8.24 -11.95 4.19
N TYR A 479 8.56 -11.35 5.34
CA TYR A 479 8.34 -11.94 6.66
C TYR A 479 6.89 -12.31 6.98
N GLU A 480 5.91 -11.61 6.41
CA GLU A 480 4.48 -11.89 6.57
C GLU A 480 4.05 -13.23 5.97
N LYS A 481 4.87 -13.81 5.09
CA LYS A 481 4.60 -15.07 4.37
C LYS A 481 5.48 -16.21 4.85
N MET A 482 6.30 -15.98 5.87
CA MET A 482 7.27 -16.93 6.38
C MET A 482 6.94 -17.27 7.83
N THR A 483 6.99 -18.55 8.16
CA THR A 483 7.13 -18.98 9.56
C THR A 483 8.43 -18.43 10.14
N ALA A 484 8.55 -18.41 11.47
CA ALA A 484 9.81 -17.98 12.08
C ALA A 484 10.98 -18.88 11.66
N GLU A 485 10.75 -20.19 11.54
CA GLU A 485 11.75 -21.17 11.09
C GLU A 485 12.26 -20.87 9.68
N GLU A 486 11.35 -20.71 8.72
CA GLU A 486 11.69 -20.35 7.35
C GLU A 486 12.43 -19.01 7.29
N ARG A 487 12.03 -18.05 8.13
CA ARG A 487 12.62 -16.71 8.17
C ARG A 487 14.05 -16.69 8.68
N VAL A 488 14.36 -17.30 9.83
CA VAL A 488 15.76 -17.35 10.33
C VAL A 488 16.60 -18.25 9.44
N SER A 489 16.05 -19.34 8.90
CA SER A 489 16.78 -20.18 7.94
C SER A 489 17.17 -19.38 6.68
N PHE A 490 16.23 -18.60 6.14
CA PHE A 490 16.49 -17.72 4.99
C PHE A 490 17.53 -16.64 5.32
N ILE A 491 17.40 -15.96 6.46
CA ILE A 491 18.39 -14.95 6.89
C ILE A 491 19.76 -15.61 7.13
N GLY A 492 19.79 -16.82 7.69
CA GLY A 492 20.99 -17.64 7.84
C GLY A 492 21.68 -17.89 6.50
N GLN A 493 20.95 -18.26 5.46
CA GLN A 493 21.50 -18.41 4.10
C GLN A 493 22.07 -17.09 3.57
N VAL A 494 21.38 -15.98 3.80
CA VAL A 494 21.80 -14.64 3.35
C VAL A 494 23.11 -14.19 3.99
N VAL A 495 23.35 -14.52 5.26
CA VAL A 495 24.56 -14.10 6.00
C VAL A 495 25.61 -15.21 6.12
N GLY A 496 25.41 -16.36 5.48
CA GLY A 496 26.33 -17.50 5.49
C GLY A 496 26.44 -18.22 6.84
N LYS A 497 25.31 -18.32 7.56
CA LYS A 497 25.19 -18.89 8.90
C LYS A 497 24.05 -19.91 9.03
N GLU A 498 23.94 -20.81 8.06
CA GLU A 498 22.88 -21.83 8.01
C GLU A 498 22.92 -22.79 9.20
N ASP A 499 24.11 -23.28 9.59
CA ASP A 499 24.27 -24.19 10.73
C ASP A 499 23.90 -23.51 12.05
N GLN A 500 24.24 -22.23 12.21
CA GLN A 500 23.84 -21.45 13.39
C GLN A 500 22.33 -21.22 13.41
N ALA A 501 21.69 -20.95 12.25
CA ALA A 501 20.25 -20.79 12.15
C ALA A 501 19.50 -22.05 12.62
N GLN A 502 19.96 -23.23 12.19
CA GLN A 502 19.39 -24.50 12.64
C GLN A 502 19.60 -24.71 14.15
N THR A 503 20.82 -24.48 14.63
CA THR A 503 21.17 -24.65 16.05
C THR A 503 20.34 -23.73 16.95
N LEU A 504 20.10 -22.48 16.54
CA LEU A 504 19.26 -21.53 17.26
C LEU A 504 17.84 -22.05 17.42
N PHE A 505 17.24 -22.59 16.36
CA PHE A 505 15.90 -23.13 16.41
C PHE A 505 15.80 -24.43 17.20
N ASP A 506 16.78 -25.32 17.07
CA ASP A 506 16.82 -26.56 17.85
C ASP A 506 16.88 -26.27 19.36
N ASN A 507 17.70 -25.28 19.75
CA ASN A 507 17.80 -24.82 21.13
C ASN A 507 16.48 -24.19 21.61
N PHE A 508 15.88 -23.30 20.81
CA PHE A 508 14.61 -22.68 21.14
C PHE A 508 13.49 -23.71 21.30
N ASN A 509 13.37 -24.67 20.37
CA ASN A 509 12.38 -25.74 20.45
C ASN A 509 12.59 -26.64 21.68
N THR A 510 13.85 -26.95 22.02
CA THR A 510 14.17 -27.70 23.25
C THR A 510 13.71 -26.94 24.50
N LYS A 511 13.92 -25.62 24.52
CA LYS A 511 13.47 -24.72 25.59
C LYS A 511 11.94 -24.63 25.69
N VAL A 512 11.25 -24.59 24.55
CA VAL A 512 9.77 -24.64 24.48
C VAL A 512 9.23 -25.93 25.07
N GLU A 513 9.83 -27.08 24.77
CA GLU A 513 9.38 -28.36 25.32
C GLU A 513 9.63 -28.49 26.82
N ASP A 514 10.76 -27.99 27.32
CA ASP A 514 11.01 -27.88 28.77
C ASP A 514 9.99 -26.94 29.46
N ALA A 515 9.70 -25.79 28.83
CA ALA A 515 8.68 -24.86 29.30
C ALA A 515 7.28 -25.50 29.39
N LYS A 516 6.87 -26.24 28.36
CA LYS A 516 5.61 -27.01 28.37
C LYS A 516 5.56 -28.01 29.53
N GLN A 517 6.64 -28.75 29.76
CA GLN A 517 6.70 -29.71 30.87
C GLN A 517 6.53 -29.02 32.23
N LYS A 518 7.20 -27.88 32.44
CA LYS A 518 7.07 -27.07 33.66
C LYS A 518 5.64 -26.55 33.85
N LEU A 519 5.05 -25.96 32.81
CA LEU A 519 3.69 -25.44 32.86
C LEU A 519 2.64 -26.55 33.02
N GLN A 520 2.86 -27.73 32.45
CA GLN A 520 2.00 -28.89 32.64
C GLN A 520 2.08 -29.42 34.08
N ALA A 521 3.28 -29.50 34.65
CA ALA A 521 3.48 -29.91 36.04
C ALA A 521 2.82 -28.94 37.03
N ALA A 522 2.78 -27.65 36.70
CA ALA A 522 2.07 -26.60 37.43
C ALA A 522 0.54 -26.59 37.19
N GLY A 523 0.02 -27.39 36.25
CA GLY A 523 -1.41 -27.41 35.90
C GLY A 523 -1.91 -26.16 35.16
N ILE A 524 -0.99 -25.43 34.51
CA ILE A 524 -1.26 -24.16 33.82
C ILE A 524 -1.42 -24.39 32.31
N LEU A 525 -0.76 -25.39 31.73
CA LEU A 525 -0.71 -25.54 30.26
C LEU A 525 -2.10 -25.66 29.58
N ASP A 526 -3.05 -26.31 30.25
CA ASP A 526 -4.43 -26.49 29.76
C ASP A 526 -5.33 -25.27 30.00
N LYS A 527 -4.82 -24.20 30.62
CA LYS A 527 -5.56 -22.97 30.92
C LYS A 527 -5.65 -22.08 29.69
N THR A 528 -6.72 -21.29 29.64
CA THR A 528 -6.94 -20.32 28.57
C THR A 528 -6.20 -19.01 28.84
N VAL A 529 -5.60 -18.44 27.80
CA VAL A 529 -4.85 -17.20 27.87
C VAL A 529 -5.45 -16.19 26.89
N SER A 530 -5.64 -14.96 27.34
CA SER A 530 -5.98 -13.81 26.48
C SER A 530 -4.83 -12.82 26.44
N ILE A 531 -4.57 -12.24 25.26
CA ILE A 531 -3.55 -11.20 25.07
C ILE A 531 -4.28 -9.89 24.72
N MET A 532 -4.02 -8.85 25.50
CA MET A 532 -4.78 -7.61 25.51
C MET A 532 -3.88 -6.36 25.49
N GLU A 533 -4.34 -5.27 24.88
CA GLU A 533 -3.62 -3.99 24.84
C GLU A 533 -4.61 -2.81 24.90
N GLY A 534 -4.30 -1.76 25.67
CA GLY A 534 -5.12 -0.54 25.74
C GLY A 534 -5.99 -0.40 27.00
N GLY A 535 -7.21 0.12 26.84
CA GLY A 535 -8.17 0.38 27.94
C GLY A 535 -8.63 1.84 28.12
N LYS A 536 -8.07 2.81 27.38
CA LYS A 536 -8.30 4.26 27.63
C LYS A 536 -9.72 4.73 27.33
N ASP A 537 -10.35 4.14 26.33
CA ASP A 537 -11.69 4.48 25.84
C ASP A 537 -12.76 3.46 26.30
N ARG A 538 -12.46 2.69 27.35
CA ARG A 538 -13.25 1.53 27.80
C ARG A 538 -13.39 0.45 26.72
N SER A 539 -12.43 0.37 25.81
CA SER A 539 -12.22 -0.77 24.92
C SER A 539 -10.81 -1.34 25.09
N MET A 540 -10.67 -2.62 24.77
CA MET A 540 -9.42 -3.36 24.82
C MET A 540 -9.16 -3.99 23.45
N ALA A 541 -7.97 -3.81 22.90
CA ALA A 541 -7.55 -4.59 21.75
C ALA A 541 -7.26 -6.02 22.24
N VAL A 542 -7.88 -7.02 21.62
CA VAL A 542 -7.69 -8.44 21.92
C VAL A 542 -7.05 -9.10 20.71
N VAL A 543 -5.93 -9.79 20.92
CA VAL A 543 -5.20 -10.49 19.85
C VAL A 543 -5.94 -11.78 19.49
N SER A 544 -6.23 -11.95 18.20
CA SER A 544 -7.04 -13.07 17.67
C SER A 544 -6.32 -13.86 16.57
N SER A 545 -4.98 -13.89 16.60
CA SER A 545 -4.15 -14.68 15.68
C SER A 545 -2.87 -15.19 16.35
N LYS A 546 -2.21 -16.18 15.73
CA LYS A 546 -0.92 -16.71 16.20
C LYS A 546 0.27 -15.81 15.88
N GLN A 547 0.15 -14.98 14.84
CA GLN A 547 1.26 -14.22 14.26
C GLN A 547 1.03 -12.71 14.33
N PHE A 548 0.69 -12.18 15.51
CA PHE A 548 0.43 -10.75 15.72
C PHE A 548 1.59 -9.98 16.39
N GLY A 549 2.55 -10.71 16.97
CA GLY A 549 3.43 -10.15 18.01
C GLY A 549 2.71 -10.14 19.36
N ARG A 550 3.14 -9.29 20.28
CA ARG A 550 2.63 -9.20 21.68
C ARG A 550 2.72 -10.54 22.44
N GLY A 551 3.69 -11.39 22.07
CA GLY A 551 3.85 -12.74 22.63
C GLY A 551 2.88 -13.80 22.09
N SER A 552 2.02 -13.48 21.11
CA SER A 552 1.04 -14.44 20.55
C SER A 552 1.69 -15.66 19.91
N GLN A 553 2.84 -15.50 19.24
CA GLN A 553 3.61 -16.63 18.70
C GLN A 553 4.05 -17.58 19.80
N VAL A 554 4.63 -17.05 20.89
CA VAL A 554 5.11 -17.88 22.00
C VAL A 554 3.94 -18.61 22.68
N ILE A 555 2.86 -17.90 22.99
CA ILE A 555 1.72 -18.44 23.75
C ILE A 555 0.88 -19.42 22.92
N TYR A 556 0.41 -19.00 21.75
CA TYR A 556 -0.57 -19.76 20.96
C TYR A 556 0.06 -20.72 19.94
N GLU A 557 1.26 -20.43 19.44
CA GLU A 557 1.93 -21.26 18.44
C GLU A 557 2.89 -22.26 19.09
N TYR A 558 3.86 -21.79 19.87
CA TYR A 558 4.92 -22.63 20.43
C TYR A 558 4.50 -23.40 21.68
N LEU A 559 4.02 -22.70 22.72
CA LEU A 559 3.49 -23.35 23.92
C LEU A 559 2.18 -24.09 23.63
N GLY A 560 1.42 -23.64 22.64
CA GLY A 560 0.18 -24.27 22.20
C GLY A 560 -0.98 -24.07 23.19
N MET A 561 -0.89 -23.08 24.06
CA MET A 561 -1.96 -22.71 24.98
C MET A 561 -3.17 -22.20 24.20
N LYS A 562 -4.37 -22.41 24.75
CA LYS A 562 -5.62 -22.04 24.08
C LYS A 562 -6.07 -20.65 24.50
N ALA A 563 -6.78 -19.96 23.60
CA ALA A 563 -7.53 -18.75 23.96
C ALA A 563 -8.96 -19.12 24.38
N PRO A 564 -9.73 -18.20 25.00
CA PRO A 564 -11.18 -18.39 25.19
C PRO A 564 -11.86 -18.71 23.86
N LYS A 565 -12.95 -19.50 23.90
CA LYS A 565 -13.59 -20.04 22.69
C LYS A 565 -13.86 -18.99 21.60
N ILE A 566 -14.33 -17.80 21.98
CA ILE A 566 -14.63 -16.71 21.05
C ILE A 566 -13.39 -16.18 20.32
N VAL A 567 -12.23 -16.19 20.98
CA VAL A 567 -10.93 -15.78 20.43
C VAL A 567 -10.32 -16.96 19.67
N GLN A 568 -10.41 -18.18 20.21
CA GLN A 568 -9.86 -19.39 19.59
C GLN A 568 -10.48 -19.65 18.22
N ASP A 569 -11.78 -19.48 18.07
CA ASP A 569 -12.47 -19.66 16.78
C ASP A 569 -11.97 -18.70 15.70
N LYS A 570 -11.49 -17.52 16.11
CA LYS A 570 -10.89 -16.53 15.21
C LYS A 570 -9.44 -16.88 14.89
N ILE A 571 -8.67 -17.30 15.90
CA ILE A 571 -7.30 -17.79 15.74
C ILE A 571 -7.26 -18.95 14.75
N ASP A 572 -8.21 -19.89 14.83
CA ASP A 572 -8.23 -21.12 14.01
C ASP A 572 -8.52 -20.84 12.52
N ILE A 573 -9.17 -19.72 12.18
CA ILE A 573 -9.48 -19.34 10.79
C ILE A 573 -8.58 -18.21 10.26
N SER A 574 -7.77 -17.58 11.12
CA SER A 574 -6.91 -16.48 10.72
C SER A 574 -5.77 -16.97 9.82
N THR A 575 -5.43 -16.16 8.83
CA THR A 575 -4.35 -16.41 7.86
C THR A 575 -3.21 -15.39 7.95
N GLY A 576 -3.27 -14.49 8.93
CA GLY A 576 -2.27 -13.44 9.15
C GLY A 576 -2.42 -12.76 10.51
N ALA A 577 -1.75 -11.62 10.70
CA ALA A 577 -1.89 -10.81 11.90
C ALA A 577 -3.32 -10.26 12.02
N ASP A 578 -4.03 -10.62 13.09
CA ASP A 578 -5.40 -10.22 13.37
C ASP A 578 -5.63 -9.95 14.87
N GLY A 579 -6.53 -9.00 15.15
CA GLY A 579 -6.94 -8.55 16.47
C GLY A 579 -8.14 -7.61 16.37
N GLU A 580 -8.89 -7.46 17.45
CA GLU A 580 -10.12 -6.66 17.45
C GLU A 580 -10.25 -5.77 18.69
N SER A 581 -10.94 -4.64 18.54
CA SER A 581 -11.32 -3.80 19.68
C SER A 581 -12.61 -4.32 20.33
N VAL A 582 -12.53 -4.62 21.62
CA VAL A 582 -13.59 -5.22 22.44
C VAL A 582 -14.00 -4.24 23.54
N SER A 583 -15.29 -3.93 23.65
CA SER A 583 -15.83 -3.10 24.74
C SER A 583 -15.71 -3.82 26.09
N PHE A 584 -15.45 -3.06 27.17
CA PHE A 584 -15.40 -3.57 28.54
C PHE A 584 -16.71 -4.29 28.96
N GLU A 585 -17.85 -3.93 28.36
CA GLU A 585 -19.15 -4.55 28.66
C GLU A 585 -19.21 -6.05 28.31
N VAL A 586 -18.42 -6.48 27.32
CA VAL A 586 -18.37 -7.87 26.84
C VAL A 586 -17.00 -8.50 27.07
N LEU A 587 -16.05 -7.78 27.69
CA LEU A 587 -14.66 -8.19 27.82
C LEU A 587 -14.49 -9.47 28.64
N ALA A 588 -15.44 -9.79 29.51
CA ALA A 588 -15.48 -11.05 30.26
C ALA A 588 -15.52 -12.28 29.33
N ASP A 589 -16.25 -12.23 28.20
CA ASP A 589 -16.33 -13.34 27.24
C ASP A 589 -15.01 -13.57 26.50
N TYR A 590 -14.17 -12.53 26.44
CA TYR A 590 -12.85 -12.52 25.80
C TYR A 590 -11.71 -12.75 26.78
N SER A 591 -12.01 -12.92 28.07
CA SER A 591 -11.01 -13.11 29.12
C SER A 591 -10.81 -14.59 29.42
N GLY A 592 -9.57 -15.07 29.28
CA GLY A 592 -9.18 -16.42 29.69
C GLY A 592 -8.99 -16.55 31.18
N ASP A 593 -8.50 -17.72 31.59
CA ASP A 593 -8.02 -17.97 32.95
C ASP A 593 -6.84 -17.03 33.30
N TYR A 594 -6.04 -16.66 32.30
CA TYR A 594 -4.93 -15.71 32.39
C TYR A 594 -5.10 -14.58 31.37
N ILE A 595 -4.64 -13.38 31.75
CA ILE A 595 -4.59 -12.22 30.85
C ILE A 595 -3.17 -11.71 30.79
N PHE A 596 -2.58 -11.71 29.60
CA PHE A 596 -1.39 -10.93 29.29
C PHE A 596 -1.80 -9.56 28.77
N ARG A 597 -1.27 -8.50 29.37
CA ARG A 597 -1.53 -7.13 28.94
C ARG A 597 -0.23 -6.41 28.59
N SER A 598 -0.13 -5.88 27.38
CA SER A 598 1.03 -5.06 26.98
C SER A 598 1.09 -3.78 27.83
N SER A 599 2.23 -3.52 28.46
CA SER A 599 2.48 -2.30 29.24
C SER A 599 3.33 -1.30 28.48
N TYR A 600 2.92 -0.02 28.52
CA TYR A 600 3.61 1.07 27.84
C TYR A 600 3.26 2.42 28.48
N ASP A 601 4.13 3.40 28.27
CA ASP A 601 3.93 4.74 28.79
C ASP A 601 2.62 5.37 28.33
N GLY A 602 1.81 5.78 29.30
CA GLY A 602 0.49 6.34 29.04
C GLY A 602 -0.57 5.29 28.65
N MET A 603 -0.40 4.01 28.97
CA MET A 603 -1.52 3.06 28.97
C MET A 603 -2.59 3.46 29.99
N ALA A 604 -3.79 2.86 29.89
CA ALA A 604 -4.85 3.14 30.86
C ALA A 604 -4.51 2.56 32.24
N ASP A 605 -4.64 3.38 33.29
CA ASP A 605 -4.67 2.89 34.66
C ASP A 605 -6.06 2.31 34.93
N LEU A 606 -6.13 0.98 35.08
CA LEU A 606 -7.37 0.24 35.32
C LEU A 606 -7.50 -0.24 36.77
N THR A 607 -6.56 0.12 37.65
CA THR A 607 -6.52 -0.37 39.05
C THR A 607 -7.79 -0.02 39.82
N SER A 608 -8.46 1.08 39.49
CA SER A 608 -9.74 1.49 40.08
C SER A 608 -10.98 1.18 39.24
N ASP A 609 -10.85 0.55 38.06
CA ASP A 609 -12.00 0.30 37.19
C ASP A 609 -12.82 -0.92 37.66
N PRO A 610 -14.13 -0.76 37.93
CA PRO A 610 -14.94 -1.83 38.49
C PRO A 610 -15.23 -2.96 37.50
N LEU A 611 -15.30 -2.70 36.18
CA LEU A 611 -15.51 -3.76 35.19
C LEU A 611 -14.23 -4.58 35.01
N TRP A 612 -13.08 -3.91 34.91
CA TRP A 612 -11.79 -4.58 34.84
C TRP A 612 -11.53 -5.45 36.07
N ASN A 613 -11.74 -4.90 37.27
CA ASN A 613 -11.57 -5.62 38.53
C ASN A 613 -12.63 -6.70 38.78
N SER A 614 -13.69 -6.75 37.97
CA SER A 614 -14.69 -7.82 38.01
C SER A 614 -14.30 -9.06 37.21
N LEU A 615 -13.27 -8.97 36.35
CA LEU A 615 -12.83 -10.08 35.53
C LEU A 615 -12.25 -11.21 36.40
N PRO A 616 -12.63 -12.48 36.18
CA PRO A 616 -12.16 -13.60 36.99
C PRO A 616 -10.63 -13.72 37.08
N ALA A 617 -9.93 -13.53 35.97
CA ALA A 617 -8.46 -13.57 35.94
C ALA A 617 -7.83 -12.46 36.81
N VAL A 618 -8.39 -11.25 36.79
CA VAL A 618 -7.89 -10.12 37.60
C VAL A 618 -8.14 -10.39 39.08
N GLN A 619 -9.31 -10.91 39.45
CA GLN A 619 -9.64 -11.26 40.84
C GLN A 619 -8.78 -12.39 41.40
N GLN A 620 -8.35 -13.31 40.54
CA GLN A 620 -7.49 -14.46 40.90
C GLN A 620 -5.99 -14.12 40.87
N GLY A 621 -5.62 -12.88 40.51
CA GLY A 621 -4.21 -12.49 40.41
C GLY A 621 -3.49 -13.06 39.17
N HIS A 622 -4.24 -13.48 38.15
CA HIS A 622 -3.73 -14.03 36.88
C HIS A 622 -3.58 -12.96 35.79
N LEU A 623 -3.41 -11.70 36.17
CA LEU A 623 -3.06 -10.61 35.26
C LEU A 623 -1.53 -10.48 35.22
N ILE A 624 -0.96 -10.65 34.03
CA ILE A 624 0.47 -10.52 33.78
C ILE A 624 0.67 -9.34 32.83
N GLU A 625 1.38 -8.31 33.28
CA GLU A 625 1.72 -7.17 32.43
C GLU A 625 3.10 -7.35 31.81
N ILE A 626 3.17 -7.40 30.48
CA ILE A 626 4.42 -7.58 29.73
C ILE A 626 4.81 -6.26 29.05
N ASP A 627 6.07 -5.85 29.19
CA ASP A 627 6.58 -4.64 28.54
C ASP A 627 6.34 -4.67 27.02
N PHE A 628 5.81 -3.58 26.47
CA PHE A 628 5.48 -3.47 25.05
C PHE A 628 6.70 -3.68 24.16
N GLY A 629 7.86 -3.11 24.52
CA GLY A 629 9.09 -3.29 23.77
C GLY A 629 9.51 -4.74 23.70
N LEU A 630 9.46 -5.45 24.82
CA LEU A 630 9.74 -6.88 24.90
C LEU A 630 8.76 -7.69 24.04
N ALA A 631 7.46 -7.34 24.07
CA ALA A 631 6.41 -8.08 23.39
C ALA A 631 6.24 -7.70 21.90
N TYR A 632 6.79 -6.58 21.45
CA TYR A 632 6.51 -6.01 20.13
C TYR A 632 7.00 -6.89 18.98
N TYR A 633 8.21 -7.40 19.10
CA TYR A 633 8.90 -8.11 18.02
C TYR A 633 8.60 -9.62 18.03
N SER A 634 8.67 -10.23 16.85
CA SER A 634 8.45 -11.66 16.61
C SER A 634 9.68 -12.40 16.07
N ASP A 635 10.85 -11.77 16.17
CA ASP A 635 12.14 -12.39 15.87
C ASP A 635 12.58 -13.37 16.96
N ILE A 636 13.45 -14.31 16.60
CA ILE A 636 13.86 -15.43 17.48
C ILE A 636 14.54 -14.94 18.76
N PHE A 637 15.29 -13.85 18.71
CA PHE A 637 15.90 -13.24 19.90
C PHE A 637 14.83 -12.78 20.88
N SER A 638 13.82 -12.07 20.38
CA SER A 638 12.72 -11.58 21.21
C SER A 638 11.84 -12.73 21.70
N MET A 639 11.55 -13.73 20.86
CA MET A 639 10.75 -14.89 21.26
C MET A 639 11.44 -15.72 22.35
N ASP A 640 12.77 -15.87 22.32
CA ASP A 640 13.52 -16.57 23.37
C ASP A 640 13.40 -15.86 24.73
N ALA A 641 13.53 -14.53 24.73
CA ALA A 641 13.37 -13.70 25.93
C ALA A 641 11.90 -13.64 26.41
N GLN A 642 10.95 -13.55 25.48
CA GLN A 642 9.52 -13.60 25.78
C GLN A 642 9.14 -14.94 26.42
N LEU A 643 9.66 -16.06 25.91
CA LEU A 643 9.41 -17.39 26.48
C LEU A 643 9.88 -17.47 27.94
N ASP A 644 11.09 -16.98 28.24
CA ASP A 644 11.59 -16.94 29.62
C ASP A 644 10.69 -16.12 30.53
N TYR A 645 10.31 -14.92 30.08
CA TYR A 645 9.43 -14.02 30.83
C TYR A 645 8.06 -14.66 31.06
N ILE A 646 7.39 -15.12 30.00
CA ILE A 646 6.05 -15.70 30.03
C ILE A 646 6.02 -16.92 30.97
N VAL A 647 6.98 -17.82 30.86
CA VAL A 647 7.03 -19.04 31.69
C VAL A 647 7.29 -18.69 33.14
N LYS A 648 8.22 -17.77 33.42
CA LYS A 648 8.51 -17.30 34.77
C LYS A 648 7.28 -16.69 35.43
N GLU A 649 6.61 -15.76 34.76
CA GLU A 649 5.45 -15.06 35.33
C GLU A 649 4.23 -15.98 35.48
N LEU A 650 4.01 -16.91 34.54
CA LEU A 650 2.97 -17.94 34.71
C LEU A 650 3.26 -18.85 35.90
N LEU A 651 4.49 -19.32 36.09
CA LEU A 651 4.82 -20.17 37.24
C LEU A 651 4.70 -19.40 38.57
N ALA A 652 4.99 -18.10 38.58
CA ALA A 652 4.87 -17.27 39.77
C ALA A 652 3.42 -17.10 40.28
N THR A 653 2.39 -17.42 39.49
CA THR A 653 0.99 -17.34 39.94
C THR A 653 0.53 -18.54 40.75
N VAL A 654 1.30 -19.64 40.76
CA VAL A 654 0.98 -20.86 41.50
C VAL A 654 1.92 -21.13 42.69
N GLU A 655 2.98 -20.33 42.82
CA GLU A 655 3.89 -20.30 43.99
C GLU A 655 3.30 -19.44 45.11
#